data_AF-A0A9P8VJA0-F1
#
_entry.id   AF-A0A9P8VJA0-F1
#
_cell.length_a   1.000
_cell.length_b   1.000
_cell.length_c   1.000
_cell.angle_alpha   90.00
_cell.angle_beta   90.00
_cell.angle_gamma   90.00
#
_symmetry.space_group_name_H-M   'P 1'
#
loop_
_entity.id
_entity.type
_entity.pdbx_description
1 polymer ?
#
loop_
_entity_poly.entity_id
_entity_poly.type
_entity_poly.pdbx_seq_one_letter_code
_entity_poly.pdbx_strand_id
1 'polypeptide(L)'
;MNIRFCNFWFKYGDLDEHINTYKDNPNEYIRLDLRSYINRASIIVHELMHADRVTLAANGNRHITDLKMQITIGKPPPGVPKHKWVNAYGPALTKILAHTNKTGIATDITINADNYALYVLATYAHEKIGIYPSYPLIYAGAGPIKPRQLVLLSDSGWSLISPNFEESLGITGDDLAFDLSDIEISANGDGVPTLTDLEWTTDDWYPSDYIRQLEELVDKASEAQPPETSSNQQIAIASYINPSGDPDTWARLLAYDTRKVSVLVANVLNGPDYIANPAWQSVIDQAAGQGKRIIGYVRTGYLGVSQQKFTTRLGSSDLADWASQIEQDVDKWYDLYGSSLGGIFFDEGWPECGPDNIYADLYAYINNYTKRKHPGAFTVLNPGSPIAQCYEDTMDALLTFENSYESYQTSYVPNDWTPKDSRKIWHIIYRVPQDQIEKVAALARSRHVGLLEITDDDNPNPYDNLPNDAYMRAVIDAVPGGEPLIEDPDPVIGGLIGGLSDPNSLVLVSSDYTSVTISWTPWDVALGYAVYVGNEFIMELPPSLNRATIGMLEPGTSDILIEIWPRAVLPVRGVHSQLVSASTTSLPESGTISNGVQTVDMKSGLITFQADVVVPYAFVRLFIRSGGEFATETQDYGWPLVFKDKRAPWGGEWVGVYDYLVEGNDFYSSLYKYTGDWKRGSRDNAAWSWAPESVAKQTQSGYTYIWTIRMPDAPSTGVSWAVQGQGYAPISNIEL
;
A
#
# COMPACT_ATOMS: atom_id res chain seq x y z
N MET A 1 31.23 14.84 -40.01
CA MET A 1 30.55 14.45 -38.77
C MET A 1 30.63 12.95 -38.69
N ASN A 2 31.13 12.41 -37.58
CA ASN A 2 31.07 10.98 -37.29
C ASN A 2 30.05 10.82 -36.15
N ILE A 3 28.85 10.36 -36.45
CA ILE A 3 27.87 10.02 -35.40
C ILE A 3 28.16 8.59 -34.94
N ARG A 4 28.30 8.39 -33.63
CA ARG A 4 28.42 7.06 -33.03
C ARG A 4 27.19 6.80 -32.19
N PHE A 5 26.28 6.01 -32.72
CA PHE A 5 25.12 5.55 -31.96
C PHE A 5 25.53 4.46 -30.97
N CYS A 6 25.11 4.61 -29.71
CA CYS A 6 25.23 3.55 -28.72
C CYS A 6 24.21 2.43 -29.00
N ASN A 7 24.40 1.24 -28.41
CA ASN A 7 23.48 0.10 -28.61
C ASN A 7 22.02 0.44 -28.25
N PHE A 8 21.79 1.46 -27.42
CA PHE A 8 20.47 1.95 -27.04
C PHE A 8 19.71 2.57 -28.22
N TRP A 9 20.38 3.19 -29.21
CA TRP A 9 19.73 3.74 -30.40
C TRP A 9 18.97 2.66 -31.20
N PHE A 10 19.56 1.47 -31.32
CA PHE A 10 18.93 0.34 -32.01
C PHE A 10 17.70 -0.20 -31.27
N LYS A 11 17.47 0.18 -30.00
CA LYS A 11 16.30 -0.22 -29.21
C LYS A 11 15.06 0.64 -29.47
N TYR A 12 15.21 1.83 -30.08
CA TYR A 12 14.07 2.67 -30.44
C TYR A 12 13.41 2.20 -31.74
N GLY A 13 12.10 2.39 -31.86
CA GLY A 13 11.36 2.11 -33.09
C GLY A 13 11.61 3.13 -34.18
N ASP A 14 11.06 2.87 -35.37
CA ASP A 14 11.11 3.84 -36.47
C ASP A 14 10.04 4.93 -36.33
N LEU A 15 10.25 6.06 -37.02
CA LEU A 15 9.39 7.24 -36.91
C LEU A 15 7.96 6.94 -37.38
N ASP A 16 7.81 6.22 -38.50
CA ASP A 16 6.50 5.97 -39.10
C ASP A 16 5.73 4.93 -38.29
N GLU A 17 6.40 3.93 -37.73
CA GLU A 17 5.85 2.96 -36.78
C GLU A 17 5.29 3.65 -35.53
N HIS A 18 6.09 4.51 -34.88
CA HIS A 18 5.63 5.25 -33.70
C HIS A 18 4.45 6.17 -34.02
N ILE A 19 4.51 6.92 -35.13
CA ILE A 19 3.41 7.79 -35.54
C ILE A 19 2.15 6.97 -35.82
N ASN A 20 2.24 5.88 -36.57
CA ASN A 20 1.08 5.04 -36.88
C ASN A 20 0.51 4.32 -35.65
N THR A 21 1.35 4.01 -34.66
CA THR A 21 0.95 3.37 -33.40
C THR A 21 0.11 4.31 -32.53
N TYR A 22 0.48 5.59 -32.46
CA TYR A 22 -0.12 6.52 -31.49
C TYR A 22 -1.12 7.52 -32.08
N LYS A 23 -1.06 7.82 -33.39
CA LYS A 23 -1.91 8.84 -34.02
C LYS A 23 -3.42 8.57 -33.88
N ASP A 24 -3.82 7.31 -33.92
CA ASP A 24 -5.22 6.87 -33.85
C ASP A 24 -5.55 6.23 -32.48
N ASN A 25 -4.69 6.43 -31.47
CA ASN A 25 -4.88 5.83 -30.16
C ASN A 25 -6.16 6.40 -29.50
N PRO A 26 -7.10 5.53 -29.04
CA PRO A 26 -8.35 5.98 -28.43
C PRO A 26 -8.14 6.67 -27.08
N ASN A 27 -6.99 6.45 -26.42
CA ASN A 27 -6.61 7.16 -25.21
C ASN A 27 -5.93 8.49 -25.57
N GLU A 28 -6.61 9.59 -25.26
CA GLU A 28 -6.15 10.94 -25.51
C GLU A 28 -4.81 11.25 -24.82
N TYR A 29 -4.58 10.79 -23.59
CA TYR A 29 -3.33 11.01 -22.87
C TYR A 29 -2.14 10.36 -23.55
N ILE A 30 -2.34 9.21 -24.22
CA ILE A 30 -1.28 8.53 -24.96
C ILE A 30 -1.07 9.18 -26.32
N ARG A 31 -2.17 9.47 -27.03
CA ARG A 31 -2.15 10.13 -28.34
C ARG A 31 -1.52 11.52 -28.28
N LEU A 32 -1.72 12.25 -27.19
CA LEU A 32 -1.27 13.62 -27.03
C LEU A 32 0.02 13.74 -26.20
N ASP A 33 0.62 12.65 -25.74
CA ASP A 33 1.93 12.69 -25.06
C ASP A 33 3.07 12.70 -26.07
N LEU A 34 3.89 13.76 -26.02
CA LEU A 34 5.08 13.89 -26.87
C LEU A 34 6.05 12.71 -26.69
N ARG A 35 6.10 12.10 -25.49
CA ARG A 35 6.95 10.93 -25.20
C ARG A 35 6.59 9.71 -26.05
N SER A 36 5.32 9.55 -26.39
CA SER A 36 4.84 8.45 -27.26
C SER A 36 5.54 8.46 -28.62
N TYR A 37 5.91 9.64 -29.09
CA TYR A 37 6.51 9.80 -30.41
C TYR A 37 8.04 9.69 -30.41
N ILE A 38 8.74 9.51 -29.27
CA ILE A 38 10.21 9.41 -29.24
C ILE A 38 10.68 8.17 -29.99
N ASN A 39 11.56 8.35 -30.98
CA ASN A 39 11.98 7.28 -31.89
C ASN A 39 13.41 7.51 -32.41
N ARG A 40 13.91 6.62 -33.28
CA ARG A 40 15.26 6.74 -33.86
C ARG A 40 15.52 8.07 -34.56
N ALA A 41 14.52 8.67 -35.22
CA ALA A 41 14.66 9.95 -35.91
C ALA A 41 14.85 11.12 -34.94
N SER A 42 14.12 11.16 -33.81
CA SER A 42 14.35 12.20 -32.79
C SER A 42 15.75 12.10 -32.19
N ILE A 43 16.30 10.88 -32.06
CA ILE A 43 17.68 10.69 -31.58
C ILE A 43 18.70 11.11 -32.65
N ILE A 44 18.44 10.83 -33.93
CA ILE A 44 19.30 11.35 -35.01
C ILE A 44 19.30 12.88 -35.00
N VAL A 45 18.14 13.52 -34.79
CA VAL A 45 18.05 14.98 -34.69
C VAL A 45 18.81 15.47 -33.46
N HIS A 46 18.69 14.82 -32.31
CA HIS A 46 19.49 15.13 -31.12
C HIS A 46 21.00 15.09 -31.43
N GLU A 47 21.49 13.99 -32.00
CA GLU A 47 22.92 13.84 -32.34
C GLU A 47 23.39 14.85 -33.41
N LEU A 48 22.49 15.23 -34.32
CA LEU A 48 22.73 16.27 -35.32
C LEU A 48 22.92 17.65 -34.68
N MET A 49 22.30 17.91 -33.52
CA MET A 49 22.41 19.22 -32.87
C MET A 49 23.81 19.50 -32.33
N HIS A 50 24.56 18.49 -31.91
CA HIS A 50 25.97 18.62 -31.50
C HIS A 50 26.93 19.01 -32.63
N ALA A 51 26.43 19.05 -33.86
CA ALA A 51 27.27 19.29 -35.02
C ALA A 51 27.48 20.77 -35.27
N ASP A 52 28.65 21.29 -34.87
CA ASP A 52 28.98 22.70 -35.09
C ASP A 52 28.83 23.16 -36.55
N ARG A 53 29.12 22.28 -37.51
CA ARG A 53 28.94 22.58 -38.93
C ARG A 53 27.49 22.88 -39.32
N VAL A 54 26.53 22.45 -38.53
CA VAL A 54 25.09 22.58 -38.76
C VAL A 54 24.51 23.67 -37.84
N THR A 55 24.90 23.69 -36.57
CA THR A 55 24.19 24.46 -35.54
C THR A 55 24.95 25.70 -35.06
N LEU A 56 26.28 25.75 -35.14
CA LEU A 56 27.10 26.78 -34.50
C LEU A 56 26.76 28.19 -34.98
N ALA A 57 26.78 28.43 -36.29
CA ALA A 57 26.49 29.74 -36.87
C ALA A 57 25.03 30.17 -36.64
N ALA A 58 24.10 29.21 -36.68
CA ALA A 58 22.68 29.44 -36.43
C ALA A 58 22.38 29.74 -34.96
N ASN A 59 23.21 29.25 -34.05
CA ASN A 59 23.06 29.40 -32.60
C ASN A 59 23.96 30.49 -31.99
N GLY A 60 24.32 31.51 -32.77
CA GLY A 60 25.13 32.64 -32.28
C GLY A 60 26.56 32.25 -31.92
N ASN A 61 27.14 31.31 -32.66
CA ASN A 61 28.46 30.72 -32.43
C ASN A 61 28.62 29.98 -31.09
N ARG A 62 27.51 29.42 -30.58
CA ARG A 62 27.50 28.60 -29.35
C ARG A 62 27.32 27.12 -29.68
N HIS A 63 28.15 26.28 -29.07
CA HIS A 63 28.04 24.82 -29.17
C HIS A 63 26.75 24.33 -28.49
N ILE A 64 26.10 23.33 -29.07
CA ILE A 64 24.96 22.65 -28.44
C ILE A 64 25.46 21.36 -27.79
N THR A 65 25.15 21.19 -26.52
CA THR A 65 25.62 20.09 -25.67
C THR A 65 24.44 19.32 -25.05
N ASP A 66 24.76 18.20 -24.42
CA ASP A 66 23.85 17.55 -23.48
C ASP A 66 23.92 18.28 -22.15
N LEU A 67 22.88 19.05 -21.84
CA LEU A 67 22.80 19.65 -20.53
C LEU A 67 22.29 18.64 -19.51
N LYS A 68 22.99 18.54 -18.38
CA LYS A 68 22.53 17.84 -17.19
C LYS A 68 22.41 18.84 -16.06
N MET A 69 21.45 18.64 -15.17
CA MET A 69 21.29 19.42 -13.96
C MET A 69 21.46 18.54 -12.73
N GLN A 70 22.10 19.09 -11.71
CA GLN A 70 22.22 18.45 -10.42
C GLN A 70 21.02 18.85 -9.55
N ILE A 71 20.20 17.88 -9.19
CA ILE A 71 19.05 18.07 -8.31
C ILE A 71 19.38 17.61 -6.90
N THR A 72 18.81 18.30 -5.92
CA THR A 72 18.87 17.87 -4.52
C THR A 72 17.73 16.91 -4.23
N ILE A 73 18.03 15.75 -3.66
CA ILE A 73 17.03 14.73 -3.29
C ILE A 73 16.74 14.85 -1.80
N GLY A 74 15.48 15.15 -1.46
CA GLY A 74 14.93 15.20 -0.10
C GLY A 74 14.63 16.61 0.43
N LYS A 75 13.62 16.73 1.30
CA LYS A 75 13.45 17.89 2.20
C LYS A 75 14.67 17.94 3.14
N PRO A 76 15.38 19.05 3.32
CA PRO A 76 16.54 19.08 4.21
C PRO A 76 16.15 19.38 5.67
N PRO A 77 16.33 18.46 6.64
CA PRO A 77 16.82 18.80 7.98
C PRO A 77 18.36 18.99 7.95
N PRO A 78 18.97 19.61 8.96
CA PRO A 78 20.33 20.13 8.87
C PRO A 78 21.38 19.00 8.76
N GLY A 79 21.90 18.78 7.56
CA GLY A 79 22.99 17.84 7.30
C GLY A 79 23.07 17.46 5.81
N VAL A 80 24.14 17.92 5.16
CA VAL A 80 24.61 17.68 3.77
C VAL A 80 23.56 17.22 2.74
N PRO A 81 23.13 18.08 1.79
CA PRO A 81 22.22 17.70 0.72
C PRO A 81 22.76 16.53 -0.13
N LYS A 82 21.88 15.56 -0.45
CA LYS A 82 22.18 14.50 -1.43
C LYS A 82 21.88 15.04 -2.83
N HIS A 83 22.83 14.88 -3.74
CA HIS A 83 22.73 15.40 -5.10
C HIS A 83 22.65 14.28 -6.14
N LYS A 84 21.78 14.41 -7.16
CA LYS A 84 21.69 13.50 -8.31
C LYS A 84 21.74 14.30 -9.61
N TRP A 85 22.45 13.78 -10.61
CA TRP A 85 22.43 14.34 -11.95
C TRP A 85 21.26 13.78 -12.76
N VAL A 86 20.49 14.67 -13.39
CA VAL A 86 19.40 14.32 -14.32
C VAL A 86 19.58 15.10 -15.62
N ASN A 87 18.98 14.63 -16.71
CA ASN A 87 18.99 15.40 -17.97
C ASN A 87 18.27 16.73 -17.76
N ALA A 88 18.86 17.80 -18.28
CA ALA A 88 18.25 19.11 -18.19
C ALA A 88 17.15 19.21 -19.26
N TYR A 89 15.98 19.68 -18.85
CA TYR A 89 14.84 19.97 -19.73
C TYR A 89 14.30 18.74 -20.51
N GLY A 90 13.29 18.07 -19.95
CA GLY A 90 12.54 16.99 -20.62
C GLY A 90 11.36 17.50 -21.46
N PRO A 91 10.49 16.61 -22.00
CA PRO A 91 9.34 16.95 -22.87
C PRO A 91 8.39 18.04 -22.35
N ALA A 92 8.36 18.27 -21.03
CA ALA A 92 7.61 19.36 -20.39
C ALA A 92 8.23 20.75 -20.59
N LEU A 93 9.57 20.84 -20.65
CA LEU A 93 10.32 22.10 -20.67
C LEU A 93 10.87 22.43 -22.07
N THR A 94 10.97 21.43 -22.96
CA THR A 94 11.40 21.63 -24.36
C THR A 94 10.36 22.40 -25.18
N LYS A 95 9.09 22.45 -24.72
CA LYS A 95 8.02 23.27 -25.29
C LYS A 95 8.25 24.79 -25.14
N ILE A 96 9.22 25.22 -24.31
CA ILE A 96 9.61 26.63 -24.17
C ILE A 96 10.26 27.19 -25.45
N LEU A 97 10.87 26.35 -26.32
CA LEU A 97 11.34 26.78 -27.64
C LEU A 97 10.20 27.28 -28.54
N ALA A 98 8.97 26.80 -28.35
CA ALA A 98 7.79 27.29 -29.05
C ALA A 98 7.33 28.69 -28.54
N HIS A 99 7.91 29.16 -27.44
CA HIS A 99 7.38 30.20 -26.58
C HIS A 99 8.22 31.48 -26.52
N THR A 100 9.38 31.51 -27.19
CA THR A 100 10.36 32.59 -27.00
C THR A 100 10.73 33.27 -28.32
N ASN A 101 10.62 34.60 -28.32
CA ASN A 101 11.16 35.43 -29.39
C ASN A 101 12.68 35.24 -29.49
N LYS A 102 13.22 35.31 -30.71
CA LYS A 102 14.64 35.17 -31.07
C LYS A 102 15.56 36.10 -30.25
N THR A 103 15.02 37.16 -29.66
CA THR A 103 15.73 38.17 -28.87
C THR A 103 15.72 37.95 -27.35
N GLY A 104 14.99 36.95 -26.82
CA GLY A 104 14.77 36.79 -25.36
C GLY A 104 14.91 35.37 -24.80
N ILE A 105 15.32 34.39 -25.60
CA ILE A 105 15.46 33.01 -25.15
C ILE A 105 16.70 32.81 -24.25
N ALA A 106 16.53 32.12 -23.12
CA ALA A 106 17.64 31.79 -22.23
C ALA A 106 18.66 30.90 -22.97
N THR A 107 19.95 31.24 -22.84
CA THR A 107 21.04 30.52 -23.51
C THR A 107 21.00 29.02 -23.26
N ASP A 108 20.72 28.60 -22.03
CA ASP A 108 20.66 27.19 -21.61
C ASP A 108 19.59 26.39 -22.37
N ILE A 109 18.51 27.04 -22.81
CA ILE A 109 17.46 26.39 -23.61
C ILE A 109 17.95 26.20 -25.06
N THR A 110 18.72 27.15 -25.59
CA THR A 110 19.27 27.11 -26.96
C THR A 110 20.56 26.32 -27.12
N ILE A 111 21.16 25.83 -26.04
CA ILE A 111 22.39 25.01 -26.10
C ILE A 111 22.15 23.56 -25.67
N ASN A 112 20.89 23.13 -25.51
CA ASN A 112 20.55 21.75 -25.20
C ASN A 112 20.05 20.99 -26.44
N ALA A 113 20.68 19.87 -26.79
CA ALA A 113 20.31 19.08 -27.96
C ALA A 113 18.87 18.51 -27.88
N ASP A 114 18.46 18.06 -26.68
CA ASP A 114 17.13 17.51 -26.42
C ASP A 114 15.99 18.48 -26.74
N ASN A 115 16.21 19.78 -26.52
CA ASN A 115 15.20 20.81 -26.74
C ASN A 115 14.81 20.89 -28.22
N TYR A 116 15.80 20.96 -29.12
CA TYR A 116 15.55 21.01 -30.56
C TYR A 116 14.99 19.69 -31.09
N ALA A 117 15.50 18.56 -30.61
CA ALA A 117 15.03 17.24 -31.02
C ALA A 117 13.56 17.02 -30.71
N LEU A 118 13.14 17.39 -29.49
CA LEU A 118 11.75 17.23 -29.04
C LEU A 118 10.81 18.25 -29.69
N TYR A 119 11.28 19.48 -29.97
CA TYR A 119 10.49 20.47 -30.72
C TYR A 119 10.20 20.03 -32.17
N VAL A 120 11.22 19.54 -32.88
CA VAL A 120 11.07 18.99 -34.23
C VAL A 120 10.10 17.80 -34.22
N LEU A 121 10.22 16.92 -33.22
CA LEU A 121 9.32 15.78 -33.07
C LEU A 121 7.86 16.20 -32.82
N ALA A 122 7.63 17.17 -31.93
CA ALA A 122 6.29 17.66 -31.63
C ALA A 122 5.61 18.28 -32.85
N THR A 123 6.37 19.05 -33.63
CA THR A 123 5.89 19.66 -34.88
C THR A 123 5.53 18.58 -35.91
N TYR A 124 6.38 17.58 -36.07
CA TYR A 124 6.12 16.47 -36.99
C TYR A 124 4.90 15.65 -36.55
N ALA A 125 4.78 15.34 -35.26
CA ALA A 125 3.62 14.62 -34.73
C ALA A 125 2.32 15.41 -34.98
N HIS A 126 2.32 16.72 -34.72
CA HIS A 126 1.18 17.60 -34.99
C HIS A 126 0.70 17.51 -36.45
N GLU A 127 1.61 17.61 -37.42
CA GLU A 127 1.27 17.47 -38.85
C GLU A 127 0.64 16.11 -39.18
N LYS A 128 1.00 15.04 -38.45
CA LYS A 128 0.53 13.68 -38.74
C LYS A 128 -0.76 13.31 -38.02
N ILE A 129 -0.99 13.85 -36.84
CA ILE A 129 -2.15 13.50 -36.01
C ILE A 129 -3.26 14.55 -36.06
N GLY A 130 -2.98 15.73 -36.64
CA GLY A 130 -3.93 16.84 -36.79
C GLY A 130 -4.21 17.61 -35.50
N ILE A 131 -3.46 17.31 -34.43
CA ILE A 131 -3.55 17.95 -33.12
C ILE A 131 -2.16 17.99 -32.46
N TYR A 132 -1.80 19.06 -31.76
CA TYR A 132 -0.48 19.16 -31.14
C TYR A 132 -0.36 18.27 -29.90
N PRO A 133 0.76 17.52 -29.70
CA PRO A 133 0.97 16.70 -28.49
C PRO A 133 1.10 17.56 -27.22
N SER A 134 -0.02 17.75 -26.52
CA SER A 134 -0.14 18.66 -25.38
C SER A 134 0.47 18.10 -24.09
N TYR A 135 0.63 16.79 -23.94
CA TYR A 135 1.24 16.18 -22.75
C TYR A 135 2.76 15.99 -22.88
N PRO A 136 3.51 16.03 -21.76
CA PRO A 136 3.06 16.52 -20.44
C PRO A 136 2.69 18.02 -20.49
N LEU A 137 1.71 18.41 -19.67
CA LEU A 137 1.20 19.78 -19.59
C LEU A 137 2.14 20.67 -18.77
N ILE A 138 2.17 21.96 -19.09
CA ILE A 138 2.77 23.00 -18.22
C ILE A 138 1.62 23.55 -17.36
N TYR A 139 1.55 23.16 -16.08
CA TYR A 139 0.42 23.53 -15.22
C TYR A 139 0.41 25.04 -14.90
N ALA A 140 -0.70 25.72 -15.21
CA ALA A 140 -0.93 27.16 -15.05
C ALA A 140 -1.32 27.59 -13.61
N GLY A 141 -0.81 26.90 -12.59
CA GLY A 141 -0.95 27.29 -11.18
C GLY A 141 0.17 28.24 -10.70
N ALA A 142 1.19 28.46 -11.52
CA ALA A 142 2.27 29.38 -11.23
C ALA A 142 1.96 30.72 -11.90
N GLY A 143 1.78 31.78 -11.10
CA GLY A 143 1.63 33.15 -11.60
C GLY A 143 2.78 33.59 -12.52
N PRO A 144 2.74 34.79 -13.13
CA PRO A 144 3.63 35.21 -14.21
C PRO A 144 5.10 34.90 -13.91
N ILE A 145 5.61 33.81 -14.51
CA ILE A 145 6.90 33.22 -14.16
C ILE A 145 8.00 34.05 -14.82
N LYS A 146 8.66 34.90 -14.04
CA LYS A 146 9.88 35.61 -14.45
C LYS A 146 10.96 34.57 -14.81
N PRO A 147 11.46 34.49 -16.06
CA PRO A 147 12.49 33.52 -16.41
C PRO A 147 13.84 34.00 -15.90
N ARG A 148 14.09 33.71 -14.62
CA ARG A 148 15.42 33.63 -14.03
C ARG A 148 15.58 32.38 -13.17
N GLN A 149 14.67 31.43 -13.30
CA GLN A 149 14.55 30.29 -12.40
C GLN A 149 14.40 29.00 -13.20
N LEU A 150 15.36 28.10 -12.97
CA LEU A 150 15.27 26.68 -13.30
C LEU A 150 13.96 26.15 -12.68
N VAL A 151 12.99 25.77 -13.50
CA VAL A 151 11.76 25.10 -13.01
C VAL A 151 11.77 23.68 -13.54
N LEU A 152 11.82 22.71 -12.62
CA LEU A 152 11.44 21.33 -12.88
C LEU A 152 9.96 21.18 -12.50
N LEU A 153 9.17 20.60 -13.39
CA LEU A 153 7.86 20.06 -13.05
C LEU A 153 7.92 18.54 -13.21
N SER A 154 7.73 17.82 -12.12
CA SER A 154 7.24 16.44 -12.12
C SER A 154 6.01 16.38 -11.22
N ASP A 155 5.18 15.36 -11.44
CA ASP A 155 3.86 15.14 -10.83
C ASP A 155 3.87 14.90 -9.30
N SER A 156 4.99 15.21 -8.65
CA SER A 156 5.28 14.99 -7.23
C SER A 156 6.10 16.18 -6.71
N GLY A 157 5.44 17.18 -6.11
CA GLY A 157 6.05 18.49 -5.84
C GLY A 157 7.35 18.49 -5.02
N TRP A 158 8.31 19.33 -5.43
CA TRP A 158 9.21 20.13 -4.57
C TRP A 158 9.62 21.44 -5.28
N SER A 159 9.79 22.49 -4.48
CA SER A 159 9.89 23.91 -4.89
C SER A 159 11.30 24.43 -5.21
N LEU A 160 11.33 25.63 -5.80
CA LEU A 160 12.43 26.55 -6.14
C LEU A 160 13.77 26.41 -5.38
N ILE A 161 14.87 26.53 -6.12
CA ILE A 161 16.18 26.94 -5.58
C ILE A 161 16.20 28.48 -5.41
N SER A 162 16.63 28.89 -4.21
CA SER A 162 16.82 30.26 -3.70
C SER A 162 17.63 31.21 -4.61
N PRO A 163 17.49 32.56 -4.50
CA PRO A 163 18.06 33.55 -5.43
C PRO A 163 19.59 33.73 -5.43
N ASN A 164 20.35 33.09 -4.54
CA ASN A 164 21.74 33.46 -4.26
C ASN A 164 22.73 32.29 -4.40
N PHE A 165 22.88 31.76 -5.62
CA PHE A 165 23.86 30.70 -5.91
C PHE A 165 25.33 31.20 -5.92
N GLU A 166 25.59 32.49 -5.69
CA GLU A 166 26.97 33.02 -5.64
C GLU A 166 27.68 32.84 -4.28
N GLU A 167 26.99 32.48 -3.19
CA GLU A 167 27.62 32.44 -1.84
C GLU A 167 27.87 31.05 -1.23
N SER A 168 27.47 29.94 -1.86
CA SER A 168 27.52 28.61 -1.20
C SER A 168 28.67 27.67 -1.58
N LEU A 169 29.72 28.13 -2.26
CA LEU A 169 30.89 27.28 -2.58
C LEU A 169 32.14 27.72 -1.84
N GLY A 170 32.13 27.48 -0.52
CA GLY A 170 33.32 27.50 0.34
C GLY A 170 34.09 26.17 0.35
N ILE A 171 34.37 25.57 -0.81
CA ILE A 171 35.22 24.37 -0.90
C ILE A 171 36.21 24.52 -2.06
N THR A 172 37.46 24.76 -1.70
CA THR A 172 38.65 24.64 -2.52
C THR A 172 39.01 23.16 -2.68
N GLY A 173 38.98 22.65 -3.91
CA GLY A 173 39.47 21.31 -4.26
C GLY A 173 39.10 21.00 -5.71
N ASP A 174 40.11 20.81 -6.55
CA ASP A 174 40.04 20.60 -8.00
C ASP A 174 38.96 19.59 -8.44
N ASP A 175 37.92 20.05 -9.14
CA ASP A 175 37.23 19.37 -10.28
C ASP A 175 35.93 20.06 -10.76
N LEU A 176 35.85 21.40 -10.66
CA LEU A 176 34.90 22.22 -11.44
C LEU A 176 35.55 23.55 -11.81
N ALA A 177 36.39 23.57 -12.84
CA ALA A 177 36.82 24.82 -13.46
C ALA A 177 35.81 25.20 -14.55
N PHE A 178 34.73 25.90 -14.15
CA PHE A 178 34.10 26.89 -15.02
C PHE A 178 35.01 28.11 -14.97
N ASP A 179 35.93 28.23 -15.92
CA ASP A 179 36.73 29.44 -16.07
C ASP A 179 35.92 30.45 -16.91
N LEU A 180 35.37 31.46 -16.25
CA LEU A 180 34.68 32.60 -16.88
C LEU A 180 35.65 33.51 -17.67
N SER A 181 36.96 33.21 -17.70
CA SER A 181 37.96 34.03 -18.41
C SER A 181 38.09 33.75 -19.92
N ASP A 182 37.43 32.72 -20.45
CA ASP A 182 37.41 32.45 -21.91
C ASP A 182 36.24 33.12 -22.65
N ILE A 183 35.37 33.85 -21.95
CA ILE A 183 34.38 34.73 -22.57
C ILE A 183 34.96 36.15 -22.54
N GLU A 184 35.59 36.56 -23.64
CA GLU A 184 35.75 37.99 -23.93
C GLU A 184 34.35 38.61 -24.09
N ILE A 185 33.74 39.02 -22.99
CA ILE A 185 32.68 40.03 -23.01
C ILE A 185 33.40 41.32 -23.36
N SER A 186 33.36 41.72 -24.64
CA SER A 186 33.77 43.06 -25.01
C SER A 186 32.83 44.04 -24.31
N ALA A 187 33.32 44.59 -23.19
CA ALA A 187 32.73 45.74 -22.54
C ALA A 187 32.86 46.92 -23.51
N ASN A 188 31.82 47.16 -24.30
CA ASN A 188 31.50 48.45 -24.90
C ASN A 188 30.05 48.42 -25.42
N GLY A 189 29.15 49.02 -24.65
CA GLY A 189 27.97 49.72 -25.14
C GLY A 189 26.81 48.89 -25.69
N ASP A 190 25.73 48.89 -24.92
CA ASP A 190 24.32 48.85 -25.38
C ASP A 190 23.80 47.53 -25.96
N GLY A 191 23.08 46.76 -25.12
CA GLY A 191 22.15 45.75 -25.65
C GLY A 191 21.85 44.50 -24.82
N VAL A 192 22.12 44.43 -23.51
CA VAL A 192 21.49 43.38 -22.68
C VAL A 192 20.14 43.92 -22.21
N PRO A 193 19.00 43.40 -22.71
CA PRO A 193 17.70 43.80 -22.21
C PRO A 193 17.59 43.41 -20.72
N THR A 194 17.06 44.32 -19.92
CA THR A 194 16.69 43.99 -18.53
C THR A 194 15.42 43.13 -18.54
N LEU A 195 15.19 42.32 -17.50
CA LEU A 195 14.11 41.32 -17.44
C LEU A 195 12.67 41.89 -17.59
N THR A 196 12.50 43.21 -17.63
CA THR A 196 11.24 43.91 -17.95
C THR A 196 10.97 43.99 -19.45
N ASP A 197 11.94 43.68 -20.29
CA ASP A 197 11.88 43.82 -21.75
C ASP A 197 11.44 42.50 -22.43
N LEU A 198 11.14 41.45 -21.64
CA LEU A 198 10.48 40.24 -22.10
C LEU A 198 8.97 40.49 -22.17
N GLU A 199 8.52 41.06 -23.28
CA GLU A 199 7.12 40.98 -23.67
C GLU A 199 6.79 39.52 -23.98
N TRP A 200 5.93 38.90 -23.17
CA TRP A 200 5.32 37.62 -23.50
C TRP A 200 4.54 37.78 -24.80
N THR A 201 4.79 36.89 -25.76
CA THR A 201 4.02 36.87 -27.01
C THR A 201 2.57 36.47 -26.72
N THR A 202 1.63 36.99 -27.52
CA THR A 202 0.21 36.63 -27.43
C THR A 202 -0.01 35.15 -27.75
N ASP A 203 -1.10 34.56 -27.24
CA ASP A 203 -1.46 33.14 -27.40
C ASP A 203 -1.64 32.70 -28.87
N ASP A 204 -1.69 33.66 -29.80
CA ASP A 204 -1.85 33.48 -31.26
C ASP A 204 -0.74 32.66 -31.95
N TRP A 205 0.37 32.36 -31.24
CA TRP A 205 1.53 31.64 -31.79
C TRP A 205 1.53 30.15 -31.46
N TYR A 206 0.65 29.71 -30.57
CA TYR A 206 0.36 28.30 -30.41
C TYR A 206 -0.53 27.79 -31.54
N PRO A 207 -0.41 26.51 -31.94
CA PRO A 207 -1.48 25.85 -32.66
C PRO A 207 -2.80 26.08 -31.90
N SER A 208 -3.81 26.61 -32.58
CA SER A 208 -5.08 27.03 -31.95
C SER A 208 -5.78 25.89 -31.19
N ASP A 209 -5.52 24.66 -31.61
CA ASP A 209 -5.95 23.42 -30.99
C ASP A 209 -5.25 23.13 -29.65
N TYR A 210 -4.00 23.56 -29.44
CA TYR A 210 -3.31 23.47 -28.15
C TYR A 210 -3.88 24.46 -27.14
N ILE A 211 -4.15 25.71 -27.55
CA ILE A 211 -4.81 26.72 -26.69
C ILE A 211 -6.19 26.23 -26.28
N ARG A 212 -6.99 25.75 -27.24
CA ARG A 212 -8.30 25.15 -26.96
C ARG A 212 -8.21 23.98 -25.97
N GLN A 213 -7.20 23.12 -26.07
CA GLN A 213 -7.01 22.02 -25.12
C GLN A 213 -6.65 22.51 -23.72
N LEU A 214 -5.81 23.52 -23.60
CA LEU A 214 -5.49 24.13 -22.31
C LEU A 214 -6.74 24.75 -21.68
N GLU A 215 -7.55 25.46 -22.45
CA GLU A 215 -8.83 26.04 -22.00
C GLU A 215 -9.83 24.95 -21.60
N GLU A 216 -10.02 23.91 -22.42
CA GLU A 216 -10.91 22.78 -22.12
C GLU A 216 -10.45 21.97 -20.89
N LEU A 217 -9.14 21.89 -20.63
CA LEU A 217 -8.60 21.20 -19.46
C LEU A 217 -8.68 22.06 -18.20
N VAL A 218 -8.53 23.38 -18.31
CA VAL A 218 -8.79 24.33 -17.23
C VAL A 218 -10.29 24.32 -16.89
N ASP A 219 -11.16 24.29 -17.90
CA ASP A 219 -12.60 24.18 -17.72
C ASP A 219 -12.97 22.83 -17.09
N LYS A 220 -12.44 21.70 -17.58
CA LYS A 220 -12.61 20.38 -16.93
C LYS A 220 -12.07 20.32 -15.51
N ALA A 221 -10.94 20.97 -15.22
CA ALA A 221 -10.37 21.05 -13.87
C ALA A 221 -11.21 21.95 -12.94
N SER A 222 -11.88 22.96 -13.49
CA SER A 222 -12.80 23.83 -12.77
C SER A 222 -14.20 23.23 -12.60
N GLU A 223 -14.67 22.42 -13.54
CA GLU A 223 -15.91 21.63 -13.48
C GLU A 223 -15.74 20.37 -12.61
N ALA A 224 -14.50 19.89 -12.41
CA ALA A 224 -14.17 18.80 -11.48
C ALA A 224 -14.11 19.24 -10.01
N GLN A 225 -14.30 20.52 -9.69
CA GLN A 225 -14.66 20.91 -8.33
C GLN A 225 -16.16 20.70 -8.15
N PRO A 226 -16.61 19.73 -7.33
CA PRO A 226 -18.02 19.65 -6.99
C PRO A 226 -18.43 20.95 -6.29
N PRO A 227 -19.67 21.44 -6.52
CA PRO A 227 -20.17 22.56 -5.75
C PRO A 227 -20.10 22.21 -4.26
N GLU A 228 -19.49 23.08 -3.45
CA GLU A 228 -19.71 23.07 -2.00
C GLU A 228 -21.22 23.23 -1.77
N THR A 229 -21.95 22.12 -1.59
CA THR A 229 -23.31 22.03 -0.99
C THR A 229 -23.91 20.61 -1.03
N SER A 230 -23.27 19.63 -0.38
CA SER A 230 -23.96 18.57 0.39
C SER A 230 -22.94 17.82 1.25
N SER A 231 -23.11 17.83 2.57
CA SER A 231 -22.22 17.10 3.49
C SER A 231 -22.37 15.58 3.29
N ASN A 232 -21.31 14.87 2.90
CA ASN A 232 -21.30 13.42 2.59
C ASN A 232 -20.79 12.53 3.75
N GLN A 233 -20.88 13.02 4.99
CA GLN A 233 -20.40 12.31 6.16
C GLN A 233 -21.34 11.14 6.53
N GLN A 234 -20.75 9.97 6.72
CA GLN A 234 -21.40 8.68 6.97
C GLN A 234 -20.77 7.99 8.20
N ILE A 235 -21.42 6.92 8.65
CA ILE A 235 -20.95 6.05 9.72
C ILE A 235 -20.32 4.80 9.10
N ALA A 236 -19.07 4.55 9.48
CA ALA A 236 -18.36 3.30 9.25
C ALA A 236 -18.00 2.71 10.62
N ILE A 237 -18.14 1.39 10.80
CA ILE A 237 -17.98 0.73 12.11
C ILE A 237 -16.98 -0.41 12.00
N ALA A 238 -15.92 -0.37 12.81
CA ALA A 238 -15.06 -1.51 13.09
C ALA A 238 -15.84 -2.55 13.93
N SER A 239 -16.70 -3.33 13.28
CA SER A 239 -17.65 -4.23 13.95
C SER A 239 -17.04 -5.59 14.29
N TYR A 240 -16.12 -5.64 15.26
CA TYR A 240 -15.46 -6.88 15.71
C TYR A 240 -16.34 -7.72 16.64
N ILE A 241 -17.61 -7.87 16.23
CA ILE A 241 -18.68 -8.50 16.99
C ILE A 241 -19.03 -9.82 16.30
N ASN A 242 -18.87 -10.94 17.00
CA ASN A 242 -19.17 -12.26 16.43
C ASN A 242 -20.68 -12.41 16.13
N PRO A 243 -21.11 -12.64 14.87
CA PRO A 243 -22.53 -12.76 14.54
C PRO A 243 -23.26 -13.91 15.22
N SER A 244 -22.56 -14.98 15.57
CA SER A 244 -23.15 -16.07 16.36
C SER A 244 -23.25 -15.73 17.85
N GLY A 245 -22.36 -14.87 18.35
CA GLY A 245 -22.31 -14.45 19.74
C GLY A 245 -23.34 -13.38 20.08
N ASP A 246 -23.59 -12.44 19.14
CA ASP A 246 -24.57 -11.36 19.31
C ASP A 246 -25.38 -11.10 18.01
N PRO A 247 -26.35 -11.97 17.70
CA PRO A 247 -27.18 -11.81 16.50
C PRO A 247 -28.10 -10.58 16.56
N ASP A 248 -28.47 -10.11 17.76
CA ASP A 248 -29.36 -8.95 17.93
C ASP A 248 -28.65 -7.65 17.53
N THR A 249 -27.36 -7.52 17.84
CA THR A 249 -26.55 -6.40 17.35
C THR A 249 -26.45 -6.38 15.82
N TRP A 250 -26.23 -7.53 15.19
CA TRP A 250 -26.21 -7.62 13.73
C TRP A 250 -27.56 -7.30 13.08
N ALA A 251 -28.67 -7.72 13.70
CA ALA A 251 -30.00 -7.34 13.25
C ALA A 251 -30.19 -5.81 13.27
N ARG A 252 -29.66 -5.11 14.29
CA ARG A 252 -29.69 -3.65 14.36
C ARG A 252 -28.82 -2.99 13.29
N LEU A 253 -27.58 -3.44 13.12
CA LEU A 253 -26.63 -2.91 12.12
C LEU A 253 -27.20 -2.98 10.70
N LEU A 254 -27.81 -4.11 10.35
CA LEU A 254 -28.45 -4.34 9.06
C LEU A 254 -29.74 -3.51 8.89
N ALA A 255 -30.47 -3.21 9.96
CA ALA A 255 -31.71 -2.43 9.89
C ALA A 255 -31.51 -0.92 9.67
N TYR A 256 -30.33 -0.36 10.00
CA TYR A 256 -30.07 1.07 9.82
C TYR A 256 -30.04 1.49 8.35
N ASP A 257 -30.37 2.75 8.03
CA ASP A 257 -30.29 3.27 6.65
C ASP A 257 -28.86 3.11 6.10
N THR A 258 -28.72 2.46 4.94
CA THR A 258 -27.42 2.23 4.28
C THR A 258 -26.70 3.53 3.90
N ARG A 259 -27.43 4.63 3.68
CA ARG A 259 -26.82 5.93 3.42
C ARG A 259 -26.28 6.58 4.69
N LYS A 260 -26.66 6.11 5.87
CA LYS A 260 -26.16 6.60 7.17
C LYS A 260 -25.06 5.69 7.67
N VAL A 261 -25.34 4.39 7.80
CA VAL A 261 -24.40 3.35 8.22
C VAL A 261 -24.06 2.51 6.99
N SER A 262 -22.94 2.84 6.35
CA SER A 262 -22.62 2.37 5.00
C SER A 262 -21.55 1.27 4.96
N VAL A 263 -20.61 1.28 5.92
CA VAL A 263 -19.46 0.36 5.96
C VAL A 263 -19.36 -0.30 7.34
N LEU A 264 -19.16 -1.62 7.35
CA LEU A 264 -18.91 -2.43 8.54
C LEU A 264 -17.66 -3.28 8.30
N VAL A 265 -16.85 -3.52 9.32
CA VAL A 265 -15.64 -4.37 9.20
C VAL A 265 -15.90 -5.75 9.77
N ALA A 266 -15.66 -6.79 8.96
CA ALA A 266 -15.63 -8.17 9.41
C ALA A 266 -14.23 -8.56 9.86
N ASN A 267 -14.12 -9.04 11.10
CA ASN A 267 -12.91 -9.66 11.62
C ASN A 267 -13.30 -11.03 12.22
N VAL A 268 -13.10 -12.11 11.45
CA VAL A 268 -13.51 -13.46 11.88
C VAL A 268 -12.54 -13.99 12.94
N LEU A 269 -11.25 -13.90 12.63
CA LEU A 269 -10.18 -14.43 13.47
C LEU A 269 -8.83 -13.75 13.15
N ASN A 270 -8.76 -12.42 13.27
CA ASN A 270 -7.66 -11.58 12.76
C ASN A 270 -7.37 -11.85 11.27
N GLY A 271 -8.46 -11.94 10.50
CA GLY A 271 -8.47 -12.41 9.12
C GLY A 271 -9.75 -13.20 8.79
N PRO A 272 -9.77 -13.89 7.64
CA PRO A 272 -10.93 -14.61 7.12
C PRO A 272 -11.16 -16.01 7.70
N ASP A 273 -10.27 -16.49 8.58
CA ASP A 273 -10.18 -17.89 9.06
C ASP A 273 -9.72 -18.88 7.96
N TYR A 274 -9.66 -20.18 8.28
CA TYR A 274 -9.30 -21.26 7.34
C TYR A 274 -10.48 -21.68 6.46
N ILE A 275 -11.69 -21.68 7.03
CA ILE A 275 -12.95 -22.09 6.41
C ILE A 275 -14.02 -21.02 6.63
N ALA A 276 -14.92 -20.86 5.65
CA ALA A 276 -15.99 -19.88 5.73
C ALA A 276 -16.86 -20.10 6.97
N ASN A 277 -17.05 -19.05 7.76
CA ASN A 277 -17.97 -19.06 8.89
C ASN A 277 -19.42 -18.77 8.42
N PRO A 278 -20.39 -19.67 8.62
CA PRO A 278 -21.75 -19.51 8.10
C PRO A 278 -22.50 -18.28 8.64
N ALA A 279 -22.23 -17.87 9.88
CA ALA A 279 -22.88 -16.70 10.47
C ALA A 279 -22.35 -15.40 9.86
N TRP A 280 -21.03 -15.33 9.60
CA TRP A 280 -20.42 -14.23 8.86
C TRP A 280 -20.91 -14.19 7.41
N GLN A 281 -20.97 -15.33 6.71
CA GLN A 281 -21.52 -15.40 5.35
C GLN A 281 -22.95 -14.83 5.30
N SER A 282 -23.80 -15.23 6.26
CA SER A 282 -25.18 -14.78 6.35
C SER A 282 -25.31 -13.26 6.49
N VAL A 283 -24.50 -12.61 7.34
CA VAL A 283 -24.57 -11.14 7.49
C VAL A 283 -23.94 -10.40 6.31
N ILE A 284 -22.90 -10.96 5.69
CA ILE A 284 -22.27 -10.42 4.46
C ILE A 284 -23.28 -10.41 3.31
N ASP A 285 -23.96 -11.54 3.06
CA ASP A 285 -24.95 -11.63 1.99
C ASP A 285 -26.15 -10.70 2.22
N GLN A 286 -26.61 -10.58 3.47
CA GLN A 286 -27.70 -9.67 3.83
C GLN A 286 -27.32 -8.20 3.64
N ALA A 287 -26.12 -7.80 4.08
CA ALA A 287 -25.62 -6.44 3.90
C ALA A 287 -25.47 -6.09 2.41
N ALA A 288 -24.87 -6.99 1.61
CA ALA A 288 -24.73 -6.82 0.17
C ALA A 288 -26.08 -6.63 -0.52
N GLY A 289 -27.09 -7.45 -0.16
CA GLY A 289 -28.46 -7.33 -0.67
C GLY A 289 -29.17 -6.01 -0.32
N GLN A 290 -28.68 -5.27 0.68
CA GLN A 290 -29.18 -3.97 1.12
C GLN A 290 -28.34 -2.79 0.59
N GLY A 291 -27.25 -3.06 -0.14
CA GLY A 291 -26.29 -2.04 -0.58
C GLY A 291 -25.35 -1.54 0.51
N LYS A 292 -25.29 -2.23 1.66
CA LYS A 292 -24.27 -2.01 2.71
C LYS A 292 -23.01 -2.78 2.38
N ARG A 293 -21.86 -2.29 2.86
CA ARG A 293 -20.57 -2.95 2.65
C ARG A 293 -20.08 -3.56 3.95
N ILE A 294 -19.92 -4.88 3.97
CA ILE A 294 -19.06 -5.53 4.96
C ILE A 294 -17.70 -5.77 4.29
N ILE A 295 -16.63 -5.23 4.88
CA ILE A 295 -15.26 -5.31 4.36
C ILE A 295 -14.39 -6.20 5.27
N GLY A 296 -13.54 -7.03 4.68
CA GLY A 296 -12.74 -8.02 5.43
C GLY A 296 -11.46 -7.44 6.03
N TYR A 297 -11.18 -7.73 7.29
CA TYR A 297 -9.96 -7.33 7.99
C TYR A 297 -8.72 -8.06 7.44
N VAL A 298 -7.68 -7.32 7.07
CA VAL A 298 -6.36 -7.85 6.67
C VAL A 298 -5.26 -7.12 7.45
N ARG A 299 -4.41 -7.89 8.13
CA ARG A 299 -3.30 -7.36 8.91
C ARG A 299 -2.08 -7.07 8.03
N THR A 300 -1.62 -5.82 7.99
CA THR A 300 -0.47 -5.43 7.15
C THR A 300 0.85 -5.28 7.92
N GLY A 301 0.84 -5.38 9.25
CA GLY A 301 2.05 -5.47 10.05
C GLY A 301 2.95 -4.26 10.02
N TYR A 302 2.44 -3.10 9.63
CA TYR A 302 3.25 -1.93 9.30
C TYR A 302 4.38 -2.27 8.31
N LEU A 303 4.14 -3.21 7.40
CA LEU A 303 5.11 -3.75 6.44
C LEU A 303 6.42 -4.26 7.09
N GLY A 304 6.41 -4.55 8.39
CA GLY A 304 7.59 -4.96 9.16
C GLY A 304 8.59 -3.83 9.45
N VAL A 305 8.30 -2.59 9.05
CA VAL A 305 9.25 -1.48 9.16
C VAL A 305 9.16 -0.71 10.47
N SER A 306 8.04 -0.87 11.20
CA SER A 306 7.81 -0.25 12.50
C SER A 306 8.89 -0.58 13.55
N GLN A 307 8.88 0.15 14.66
CA GLN A 307 9.78 -0.13 15.79
C GLN A 307 9.51 -1.49 16.42
N GLN A 308 8.25 -1.94 16.33
CA GLN A 308 7.79 -3.24 16.75
C GLN A 308 8.23 -4.35 15.79
N LYS A 309 8.83 -4.07 14.61
CA LYS A 309 9.42 -5.12 13.76
C LYS A 309 8.54 -6.35 13.59
N PHE A 310 7.25 -6.12 13.33
CA PHE A 310 6.32 -7.21 13.13
C PHE A 310 6.76 -8.10 11.98
N THR A 311 6.51 -9.39 12.14
CA THR A 311 6.75 -10.39 11.12
C THR A 311 5.42 -10.86 10.53
N THR A 312 5.50 -11.34 9.29
CA THR A 312 4.47 -12.16 8.65
C THR A 312 4.22 -13.42 9.49
N ARG A 313 3.13 -14.13 9.24
CA ARG A 313 2.82 -15.43 9.89
C ARG A 313 3.89 -16.50 9.64
N LEU A 314 4.70 -16.32 8.59
CA LEU A 314 5.86 -17.15 8.27
C LEU A 314 7.17 -16.65 8.88
N GLY A 315 7.12 -15.63 9.75
CA GLY A 315 8.28 -15.15 10.49
C GLY A 315 9.21 -14.20 9.73
N SER A 316 8.80 -13.68 8.57
CA SER A 316 9.60 -12.76 7.76
C SER A 316 9.25 -11.29 8.03
N SER A 317 10.26 -10.42 8.01
CA SER A 317 10.11 -8.95 8.03
C SER A 317 10.38 -8.30 6.67
N ASP A 318 10.61 -9.09 5.62
CA ASP A 318 10.86 -8.57 4.28
C ASP A 318 9.58 -7.97 3.67
N LEU A 319 9.75 -6.82 3.02
CA LEU A 319 8.66 -6.06 2.39
C LEU A 319 7.88 -6.90 1.36
N ALA A 320 8.59 -7.74 0.59
CA ALA A 320 7.98 -8.63 -0.39
C ALA A 320 7.18 -9.78 0.21
N ASP A 321 7.56 -10.26 1.40
CA ASP A 321 6.78 -11.28 2.11
C ASP A 321 5.52 -10.68 2.72
N TRP A 322 5.59 -9.43 3.19
CA TRP A 322 4.40 -8.68 3.58
C TRP A 322 3.44 -8.48 2.42
N ALA A 323 3.93 -8.01 1.26
CA ALA A 323 3.12 -7.89 0.04
C ALA A 323 2.45 -9.22 -0.32
N SER A 324 3.23 -10.31 -0.35
CA SER A 324 2.75 -11.65 -0.65
C SER A 324 1.65 -12.11 0.32
N GLN A 325 1.82 -11.88 1.62
CA GLN A 325 0.84 -12.26 2.63
C GLN A 325 -0.45 -11.44 2.52
N ILE A 326 -0.34 -10.13 2.32
CA ILE A 326 -1.49 -9.23 2.25
C ILE A 326 -2.38 -9.63 1.06
N GLU A 327 -1.81 -9.87 -0.11
CA GLU A 327 -2.59 -10.30 -1.29
C GLU A 327 -3.23 -11.68 -1.10
N GLN A 328 -2.53 -12.63 -0.46
CA GLN A 328 -3.12 -13.94 -0.15
C GLN A 328 -4.26 -13.84 0.87
N ASP A 329 -4.18 -12.91 1.84
CA ASP A 329 -5.26 -12.69 2.80
C ASP A 329 -6.49 -12.06 2.13
N VAL A 330 -6.28 -11.12 1.20
CA VAL A 330 -7.34 -10.57 0.34
C VAL A 330 -8.01 -11.70 -0.44
N ASP A 331 -7.22 -12.53 -1.12
CA ASP A 331 -7.73 -13.64 -1.91
C ASP A 331 -8.52 -14.62 -1.05
N LYS A 332 -7.98 -14.98 0.12
CA LYS A 332 -8.65 -15.89 1.04
C LYS A 332 -10.00 -15.36 1.52
N TRP A 333 -10.12 -14.04 1.74
CA TRP A 333 -11.40 -13.41 2.04
C TRP A 333 -12.43 -13.61 0.93
N TYR A 334 -12.07 -13.34 -0.32
CA TYR A 334 -12.99 -13.50 -1.44
C TYR A 334 -13.24 -14.97 -1.81
N ASP A 335 -12.28 -15.86 -1.59
CA ASP A 335 -12.45 -17.31 -1.76
C ASP A 335 -13.47 -17.88 -0.77
N LEU A 336 -13.45 -17.42 0.47
CA LEU A 336 -14.36 -17.90 1.52
C LEU A 336 -15.75 -17.24 1.46
N TYR A 337 -15.83 -15.96 1.11
CA TYR A 337 -17.07 -15.17 1.25
C TYR A 337 -17.66 -14.67 -0.08
N GLY A 338 -16.94 -14.87 -1.20
CA GLY A 338 -17.40 -14.56 -2.54
C GLY A 338 -17.56 -13.05 -2.81
N SER A 339 -18.25 -12.74 -3.91
CA SER A 339 -18.46 -11.36 -4.37
C SER A 339 -19.44 -10.54 -3.52
N SER A 340 -20.10 -11.15 -2.53
CA SER A 340 -20.91 -10.42 -1.55
C SER A 340 -20.05 -9.63 -0.57
N LEU A 341 -18.77 -9.99 -0.41
CA LEU A 341 -17.82 -9.19 0.36
C LEU A 341 -17.63 -7.82 -0.30
N GLY A 342 -17.82 -6.76 0.47
CA GLY A 342 -17.88 -5.39 -0.04
C GLY A 342 -16.53 -4.71 -0.26
N GLY A 343 -15.41 -5.36 0.12
CA GLY A 343 -14.09 -4.74 0.14
C GLY A 343 -13.15 -5.28 1.21
N ILE A 344 -12.06 -4.57 1.47
CA ILE A 344 -10.99 -4.94 2.40
C ILE A 344 -10.60 -3.77 3.31
N PHE A 345 -10.43 -4.06 4.60
CA PHE A 345 -9.88 -3.16 5.61
C PHE A 345 -8.45 -3.59 5.95
N PHE A 346 -7.47 -2.84 5.46
CA PHE A 346 -6.05 -3.05 5.73
C PHE A 346 -5.65 -2.38 7.04
N ASP A 347 -5.44 -3.17 8.07
CA ASP A 347 -5.07 -2.67 9.40
C ASP A 347 -3.55 -2.66 9.62
N GLU A 348 -3.11 -1.92 10.64
CA GLU A 348 -1.69 -1.70 10.97
C GLU A 348 -0.92 -1.05 9.80
N GLY A 349 -1.53 -0.07 9.14
CA GLY A 349 -0.96 0.64 8.00
C GLY A 349 0.25 1.50 8.36
N TRP A 350 1.30 1.45 7.56
CA TRP A 350 2.47 2.32 7.75
C TRP A 350 2.17 3.74 7.22
N PRO A 351 2.35 4.81 8.02
CA PRO A 351 1.86 6.13 7.63
C PRO A 351 2.87 7.00 6.85
N GLU A 352 4.13 6.56 6.72
CA GLU A 352 5.18 7.34 6.03
C GLU A 352 5.40 6.81 4.61
N CYS A 353 5.76 7.69 3.66
CA CYS A 353 5.98 7.30 2.26
C CYS A 353 7.12 6.29 2.09
N GLY A 354 8.12 6.35 2.97
CA GLY A 354 9.37 5.62 2.82
C GLY A 354 10.34 6.29 1.85
N PRO A 355 11.55 5.71 1.66
CA PRO A 355 12.49 6.15 0.64
C PRO A 355 11.86 6.00 -0.75
N ASP A 356 11.89 7.07 -1.54
CA ASP A 356 11.35 7.11 -2.91
C ASP A 356 9.90 6.58 -3.01
N ASN A 357 9.06 6.86 -1.99
CA ASN A 357 7.65 6.45 -1.88
C ASN A 357 7.36 4.94 -1.86
N ILE A 358 8.36 4.10 -1.66
CA ILE A 358 8.22 2.63 -1.77
C ILE A 358 7.05 2.03 -0.97
N TYR A 359 6.71 2.59 0.20
CA TYR A 359 5.60 2.07 1.01
C TYR A 359 4.24 2.49 0.46
N ALA A 360 4.08 3.77 0.11
CA ALA A 360 2.85 4.27 -0.51
C ALA A 360 2.59 3.59 -1.85
N ASP A 361 3.63 3.43 -2.68
CA ASP A 361 3.56 2.73 -3.95
C ASP A 361 3.15 1.27 -3.79
N LEU A 362 3.64 0.58 -2.74
CA LEU A 362 3.23 -0.79 -2.44
C LEU A 362 1.75 -0.88 -2.06
N TYR A 363 1.24 0.03 -1.21
CA TYR A 363 -0.18 0.04 -0.85
C TYR A 363 -1.07 0.36 -2.05
N ALA A 364 -0.68 1.32 -2.91
CA ALA A 364 -1.37 1.55 -4.18
C ALA A 364 -1.37 0.29 -5.06
N TYR A 365 -0.26 -0.44 -5.10
CA TYR A 365 -0.15 -1.69 -5.84
C TYR A 365 -1.11 -2.77 -5.33
N ILE A 366 -1.19 -2.96 -4.01
CA ILE A 366 -2.09 -3.89 -3.33
C ILE A 366 -3.56 -3.50 -3.57
N ASN A 367 -3.89 -2.21 -3.51
CA ASN A 367 -5.24 -1.71 -3.79
C ASN A 367 -5.64 -2.03 -5.23
N ASN A 368 -4.74 -1.73 -6.17
CA ASN A 368 -4.91 -2.02 -7.58
C ASN A 368 -5.06 -3.52 -7.87
N TYR A 369 -4.26 -4.37 -7.22
CA TYR A 369 -4.42 -5.83 -7.26
C TYR A 369 -5.82 -6.24 -6.81
N THR A 370 -6.22 -5.79 -5.62
CA THR A 370 -7.51 -6.09 -4.99
C THR A 370 -8.67 -5.72 -5.92
N LYS A 371 -8.69 -4.49 -6.43
CA LYS A 371 -9.77 -3.96 -7.28
C LYS A 371 -9.79 -4.58 -8.68
N ARG A 372 -8.64 -4.97 -9.25
CA ARG A 372 -8.61 -5.69 -10.54
C ARG A 372 -9.22 -7.09 -10.42
N LYS A 373 -8.92 -7.79 -9.34
CA LYS A 373 -9.44 -9.14 -9.10
C LYS A 373 -10.88 -9.11 -8.60
N HIS A 374 -11.25 -8.05 -7.88
CA HIS A 374 -12.57 -7.83 -7.30
C HIS A 374 -13.10 -6.42 -7.61
N PRO A 375 -13.64 -6.19 -8.82
CA PRO A 375 -14.18 -4.90 -9.21
C PRO A 375 -15.27 -4.40 -8.25
N GLY A 376 -15.19 -3.13 -7.86
CA GLY A 376 -16.12 -2.52 -6.91
C GLY A 376 -15.80 -2.79 -5.43
N ALA A 377 -14.68 -3.45 -5.12
CA ALA A 377 -14.15 -3.55 -3.77
C ALA A 377 -13.85 -2.14 -3.20
N PHE A 378 -14.34 -1.88 -1.99
CA PHE A 378 -14.00 -0.69 -1.22
C PHE A 378 -12.79 -0.97 -0.32
N THR A 379 -11.73 -0.16 -0.42
CA THR A 379 -10.48 -0.38 0.31
C THR A 379 -10.18 0.72 1.31
N VAL A 380 -9.79 0.31 2.52
CA VAL A 380 -9.41 1.21 3.60
C VAL A 380 -8.02 0.85 4.10
N LEU A 381 -7.15 1.84 4.31
CA LEU A 381 -5.91 1.65 5.07
C LEU A 381 -6.00 2.33 6.43
N ASN A 382 -5.74 1.58 7.50
CA ASN A 382 -5.78 2.04 8.88
C ASN A 382 -4.38 2.12 9.52
N PRO A 383 -3.73 3.29 9.51
CA PRO A 383 -2.59 3.58 10.39
C PRO A 383 -2.99 4.03 11.82
N GLY A 384 -4.27 4.31 12.08
CA GLY A 384 -4.80 4.87 13.34
C GLY A 384 -4.27 6.26 13.70
N SER A 385 -3.53 6.89 12.79
CA SER A 385 -2.69 8.07 13.05
C SER A 385 -2.52 8.94 11.80
N PRO A 386 -2.01 10.18 11.93
CA PRO A 386 -1.80 11.05 10.77
C PRO A 386 -0.92 10.39 9.72
N ILE A 387 -1.29 10.58 8.45
CA ILE A 387 -0.67 9.90 7.31
C ILE A 387 -0.13 10.91 6.29
N ALA A 388 0.98 10.59 5.64
CA ALA A 388 1.61 11.46 4.65
C ALA A 388 0.79 11.59 3.35
N GLN A 389 0.89 12.74 2.66
CA GLN A 389 0.09 13.03 1.46
C GLN A 389 0.28 12.04 0.30
N CYS A 390 1.43 11.37 0.20
CA CYS A 390 1.68 10.33 -0.80
C CYS A 390 0.65 9.17 -0.75
N TYR A 391 -0.12 9.04 0.34
CA TYR A 391 -1.17 8.05 0.50
C TYR A 391 -2.55 8.48 -0.03
N GLU A 392 -2.76 9.77 -0.34
CA GLU A 392 -4.09 10.33 -0.66
C GLU A 392 -4.84 9.52 -1.73
N ASP A 393 -4.13 9.01 -2.74
CA ASP A 393 -4.69 8.26 -3.86
C ASP A 393 -4.28 6.77 -3.84
N THR A 394 -3.84 6.24 -2.69
CA THR A 394 -3.43 4.82 -2.56
C THR A 394 -4.60 3.88 -2.24
N MET A 395 -5.65 4.38 -1.61
CA MET A 395 -6.84 3.65 -1.14
C MET A 395 -8.09 4.51 -1.30
N ASP A 396 -9.27 3.91 -1.26
CA ASP A 396 -10.52 4.68 -1.31
C ASP A 396 -10.71 5.55 -0.05
N ALA A 397 -10.28 5.05 1.11
CA ALA A 397 -10.25 5.82 2.36
C ALA A 397 -9.05 5.47 3.26
N LEU A 398 -8.68 6.43 4.11
CA LEU A 398 -7.57 6.37 5.05
C LEU A 398 -8.12 6.64 6.46
N LEU A 399 -7.86 5.75 7.40
CA LEU A 399 -8.26 5.91 8.79
C LEU A 399 -7.17 6.66 9.58
N THR A 400 -7.29 7.98 9.65
CA THR A 400 -6.19 8.86 10.07
C THR A 400 -6.26 9.28 11.54
N PHE A 401 -7.23 8.78 12.28
CA PHE A 401 -7.36 9.02 13.72
C PHE A 401 -8.11 7.87 14.39
N GLU A 402 -7.49 7.26 15.39
CA GLU A 402 -8.08 6.23 16.23
C GLU A 402 -7.67 6.49 17.69
N ASN A 403 -8.50 7.23 18.45
CA ASN A 403 -8.20 7.55 19.85
C ASN A 403 -9.44 8.01 20.64
N SER A 404 -9.24 8.32 21.92
CA SER A 404 -10.32 8.75 22.80
C SER A 404 -10.89 10.11 22.42
N TYR A 405 -12.13 10.35 22.87
CA TYR A 405 -12.80 11.64 22.83
C TYR A 405 -11.93 12.77 23.39
N GLU A 406 -11.27 12.57 24.52
CA GLU A 406 -10.41 13.58 25.15
C GLU A 406 -9.21 13.93 24.27
N SER A 407 -8.57 12.93 23.68
CA SER A 407 -7.49 13.11 22.71
C SER A 407 -8.00 13.86 21.48
N TYR A 408 -9.19 13.53 20.97
CA TYR A 408 -9.77 14.19 19.81
C TYR A 408 -10.04 15.68 20.01
N GLN A 409 -10.37 16.07 21.25
CA GLN A 409 -10.61 17.47 21.63
C GLN A 409 -9.32 18.25 21.91
N THR A 410 -8.35 17.63 22.57
CA THR A 410 -7.23 18.37 23.18
C THR A 410 -5.86 18.09 22.56
N SER A 411 -5.70 16.93 21.91
CA SER A 411 -4.40 16.42 21.44
C SER A 411 -4.46 15.94 19.99
N TYR A 412 -5.49 16.36 19.23
CA TYR A 412 -5.64 16.01 17.83
C TYR A 412 -4.49 16.61 17.00
N VAL A 413 -3.84 15.76 16.22
CA VAL A 413 -2.82 16.15 15.23
C VAL A 413 -3.44 15.93 13.85
N PRO A 414 -3.60 16.98 13.02
CA PRO A 414 -4.07 16.82 11.65
C PRO A 414 -2.98 16.24 10.74
N ASN A 415 -3.41 15.71 9.59
CA ASN A 415 -2.52 15.56 8.45
C ASN A 415 -1.93 16.91 8.03
N ASP A 416 -0.74 16.92 7.43
CA ASP A 416 -0.12 18.15 6.90
C ASP A 416 -0.66 18.56 5.51
N TRP A 417 -1.70 17.87 5.04
CA TRP A 417 -2.43 18.08 3.80
C TRP A 417 -3.94 18.04 4.03
N THR A 418 -4.70 18.60 3.09
CA THR A 418 -6.17 18.58 3.09
C THR A 418 -6.65 17.65 1.98
N PRO A 419 -7.57 16.71 2.26
CA PRO A 419 -8.05 15.79 1.25
C PRO A 419 -8.88 16.47 0.16
N LYS A 420 -8.71 16.02 -1.08
CA LYS A 420 -9.55 16.42 -2.23
C LYS A 420 -11.03 16.08 -2.01
N ASP A 421 -11.31 14.96 -1.33
CA ASP A 421 -12.67 14.54 -0.95
C ASP A 421 -12.69 14.07 0.50
N SER A 422 -13.62 14.61 1.29
CA SER A 422 -13.80 14.21 2.70
C SER A 422 -14.05 12.71 2.91
N ARG A 423 -14.65 12.01 1.93
CA ARG A 423 -14.91 10.57 1.98
C ARG A 423 -13.64 9.73 2.04
N LYS A 424 -12.49 10.31 1.68
CA LYS A 424 -11.17 9.67 1.81
C LYS A 424 -10.67 9.60 3.26
N ILE A 425 -11.31 10.28 4.22
CA ILE A 425 -10.87 10.33 5.60
C ILE A 425 -11.87 9.64 6.53
N TRP A 426 -11.37 8.68 7.32
CA TRP A 426 -12.09 8.00 8.39
C TRP A 426 -11.46 8.29 9.75
N HIS A 427 -12.28 8.71 10.73
CA HIS A 427 -11.89 8.75 12.13
C HIS A 427 -12.72 7.79 13.00
N ILE A 428 -12.08 7.16 13.98
CA ILE A 428 -12.70 6.42 15.08
C ILE A 428 -12.46 7.18 16.39
N ILE A 429 -13.54 7.43 17.14
CA ILE A 429 -13.49 8.18 18.39
C ILE A 429 -14.27 7.41 19.48
N TYR A 430 -13.55 6.85 20.44
CA TYR A 430 -14.12 6.10 21.56
C TYR A 430 -14.26 6.96 22.82
N ARG A 431 -15.00 6.48 23.84
CA ARG A 431 -15.39 7.23 25.07
C ARG A 431 -16.14 8.54 24.80
N VAL A 432 -16.92 8.65 23.74
CA VAL A 432 -17.69 9.87 23.47
C VAL A 432 -18.97 9.86 24.32
N PRO A 433 -19.18 10.85 25.21
CA PRO A 433 -20.45 10.95 25.94
C PRO A 433 -21.60 11.24 24.97
N GLN A 434 -22.77 10.63 25.21
CA GLN A 434 -23.91 10.70 24.29
C GLN A 434 -24.34 12.15 23.98
N ASP A 435 -24.25 13.07 24.94
CA ASP A 435 -24.61 14.48 24.78
C ASP A 435 -23.58 15.31 23.98
N GLN A 436 -22.42 14.73 23.63
CA GLN A 436 -21.39 15.37 22.81
C GLN A 436 -21.38 14.88 21.35
N ILE A 437 -22.15 13.84 21.01
CA ILE A 437 -22.15 13.22 19.67
C ILE A 437 -22.31 14.25 18.55
N GLU A 438 -23.31 15.15 18.64
CA GLU A 438 -23.57 16.15 17.60
C GLU A 438 -22.38 17.10 17.39
N LYS A 439 -21.74 17.52 18.50
CA LYS A 439 -20.55 18.39 18.44
C LYS A 439 -19.35 17.65 17.86
N VAL A 440 -19.16 16.38 18.21
CA VAL A 440 -18.09 15.54 17.67
C VAL A 440 -18.27 15.33 16.17
N ALA A 441 -19.48 15.00 15.72
CA ALA A 441 -19.78 14.84 14.29
C ALA A 441 -19.54 16.16 13.52
N ALA A 442 -19.98 17.30 14.06
CA ALA A 442 -19.72 18.62 13.47
C ALA A 442 -18.23 18.96 13.43
N LEU A 443 -17.48 18.67 14.50
CA LEU A 443 -16.04 18.87 14.55
C LEU A 443 -15.33 17.99 13.52
N ALA A 444 -15.73 16.72 13.38
CA ALA A 444 -15.22 15.81 12.36
C ALA A 444 -15.48 16.34 10.94
N ARG A 445 -16.67 16.88 10.64
CA ARG A 445 -16.94 17.53 9.35
C ARG A 445 -16.02 18.72 9.10
N SER A 446 -15.79 19.56 10.11
CA SER A 446 -14.85 20.69 10.00
C SER A 446 -13.39 20.26 9.79
N ARG A 447 -13.08 18.99 10.07
CA ARG A 447 -11.78 18.34 9.83
C ARG A 447 -11.76 17.51 8.54
N HIS A 448 -12.74 17.72 7.65
CA HIS A 448 -12.88 17.02 6.37
C HIS A 448 -13.07 15.49 6.50
N VAL A 449 -13.71 15.04 7.57
CA VAL A 449 -13.97 13.61 7.81
C VAL A 449 -15.30 13.17 7.20
N GLY A 450 -15.25 12.25 6.24
CA GLY A 450 -16.40 11.68 5.54
C GLY A 450 -16.87 10.33 6.10
N LEU A 451 -16.01 9.57 6.78
CA LEU A 451 -16.37 8.33 7.47
C LEU A 451 -16.09 8.48 8.97
N LEU A 452 -17.04 8.11 9.82
CA LEU A 452 -16.94 8.40 11.25
C LEU A 452 -17.47 7.25 12.09
N GLU A 453 -16.69 6.84 13.08
CA GLU A 453 -17.16 5.99 14.17
C GLU A 453 -17.15 6.78 15.48
N ILE A 454 -18.27 6.77 16.18
CA ILE A 454 -18.44 7.36 17.51
C ILE A 454 -19.00 6.27 18.42
N THR A 455 -18.30 5.96 19.51
CA THR A 455 -18.71 4.95 20.49
C THR A 455 -18.49 5.44 21.93
N ASP A 456 -19.33 4.96 22.86
CA ASP A 456 -19.17 5.16 24.30
C ASP A 456 -18.28 4.11 24.97
N ASP A 457 -17.82 3.10 24.22
CA ASP A 457 -16.92 2.06 24.71
C ASP A 457 -15.47 2.58 24.91
N ASP A 458 -14.62 1.79 25.56
CA ASP A 458 -13.22 2.10 25.88
C ASP A 458 -12.29 0.90 25.63
N ASN A 459 -11.01 1.13 25.83
CA ASN A 459 -9.96 0.12 25.83
C ASN A 459 -10.24 -1.02 26.82
N PRO A 460 -9.75 -2.24 26.55
CA PRO A 460 -8.77 -2.58 25.51
C PRO A 460 -9.33 -2.82 24.11
N ASN A 461 -10.66 -2.86 23.92
CA ASN A 461 -11.26 -3.20 22.64
C ASN A 461 -12.61 -2.49 22.44
N PRO A 462 -12.63 -1.23 21.98
CA PRO A 462 -13.87 -0.48 21.81
C PRO A 462 -14.74 -0.94 20.62
N TYR A 463 -14.37 -2.07 19.99
CA TYR A 463 -14.92 -2.60 18.73
C TYR A 463 -15.76 -3.86 18.93
N ASP A 464 -15.80 -4.41 20.14
CA ASP A 464 -16.51 -5.66 20.45
C ASP A 464 -17.96 -5.48 20.90
N ASN A 465 -18.41 -4.23 21.07
CA ASN A 465 -19.80 -3.91 21.39
C ASN A 465 -20.35 -2.80 20.49
N LEU A 466 -21.62 -2.92 20.13
CA LEU A 466 -22.38 -1.80 19.56
C LEU A 466 -23.05 -1.02 20.69
N PRO A 467 -22.92 0.33 20.73
CA PRO A 467 -23.65 1.14 21.69
C PRO A 467 -25.16 0.85 21.70
N ASN A 468 -25.82 1.21 22.80
CA ASN A 468 -27.26 1.02 22.92
C ASN A 468 -28.05 1.80 21.84
N ASP A 469 -29.32 1.46 21.66
CA ASP A 469 -30.16 2.01 20.58
C ASP A 469 -30.34 3.54 20.67
N ALA A 470 -30.45 4.10 21.87
CA ALA A 470 -30.56 5.55 22.05
C ALA A 470 -29.27 6.28 21.63
N TYR A 471 -28.12 5.69 21.94
CA TYR A 471 -26.82 6.20 21.53
C TYR A 471 -26.66 6.14 20.00
N MET A 472 -26.91 4.98 19.40
CA MET A 472 -26.77 4.81 17.95
C MET A 472 -27.69 5.74 17.15
N ARG A 473 -28.92 5.97 17.61
CA ARG A 473 -29.82 6.95 16.98
C ARG A 473 -29.24 8.36 17.03
N ALA A 474 -28.65 8.77 18.16
CA ALA A 474 -28.00 10.08 18.25
C ALA A 474 -26.81 10.21 17.27
N VAL A 475 -26.02 9.15 17.05
CA VAL A 475 -24.95 9.14 16.04
C VAL A 475 -25.53 9.24 14.62
N ILE A 476 -26.55 8.44 14.30
CA ILE A 476 -27.21 8.42 12.99
C ILE A 476 -27.86 9.77 12.66
N ASP A 477 -28.50 10.41 13.62
CA ASP A 477 -29.13 11.72 13.46
C ASP A 477 -28.10 12.85 13.29
N ALA A 478 -26.90 12.69 13.85
CA ALA A 478 -25.83 13.68 13.80
C ALA A 478 -25.07 13.71 12.46
N VAL A 479 -25.16 12.65 11.65
CA VAL A 479 -24.54 12.58 10.31
C VAL A 479 -25.58 12.83 9.22
N PRO A 480 -25.24 13.52 8.12
CA PRO A 480 -26.14 13.76 6.99
C PRO A 480 -26.40 12.51 6.15
N GLY A 481 -25.44 11.60 6.05
CA GLY A 481 -25.45 10.44 5.17
C GLY A 481 -24.80 10.71 3.80
N GLY A 482 -24.63 9.66 3.01
CA GLY A 482 -23.93 9.68 1.72
C GLY A 482 -23.65 8.26 1.23
N GLU A 483 -22.67 8.13 0.33
CA GLU A 483 -22.15 6.85 -0.15
C GLU A 483 -20.62 6.85 -0.10
N PRO A 484 -19.96 5.70 0.17
CA PRO A 484 -18.50 5.61 0.12
C PRO A 484 -17.97 6.01 -1.26
N LEU A 485 -16.81 6.68 -1.30
CA LEU A 485 -16.09 6.89 -2.55
C LEU A 485 -15.43 5.57 -2.94
N ILE A 486 -15.58 5.15 -4.19
CA ILE A 486 -14.96 3.93 -4.70
C ILE A 486 -14.38 4.28 -6.05
N GLU A 487 -13.06 4.26 -6.12
CA GLU A 487 -12.34 4.55 -7.34
C GLU A 487 -12.08 3.23 -8.08
N ASP A 488 -12.10 3.28 -9.41
CA ASP A 488 -11.67 2.15 -10.23
C ASP A 488 -10.14 1.97 -10.07
N PRO A 489 -9.60 0.75 -10.22
CA PRO A 489 -8.16 0.55 -10.21
C PRO A 489 -7.50 1.34 -11.35
N ASP A 490 -6.24 1.72 -11.16
CA ASP A 490 -5.45 2.34 -12.21
C ASP A 490 -5.46 1.48 -13.47
N PRO A 491 -5.62 2.10 -14.66
CA PRO A 491 -5.69 1.37 -15.90
C PRO A 491 -4.40 0.61 -16.13
N VAL A 492 -4.57 -0.61 -16.62
CA VAL A 492 -3.47 -1.44 -17.07
C VAL A 492 -3.09 -0.90 -18.49
N ILE A 493 -2.08 0.00 -18.59
CA ILE A 493 -1.41 0.58 -19.81
C ILE A 493 -0.47 -0.36 -20.67
N GLY A 494 -0.96 -0.98 -21.73
CA GLY A 494 -0.18 -2.03 -22.43
C GLY A 494 0.85 -1.57 -23.44
N GLY A 495 1.93 -2.33 -23.57
CA GLY A 495 2.92 -2.22 -24.67
C GLY A 495 3.86 -3.42 -24.76
N LEU A 496 4.32 -3.75 -25.97
CA LEU A 496 5.32 -4.79 -26.22
C LEU A 496 6.70 -4.34 -25.71
N ILE A 497 7.27 -5.07 -24.76
CA ILE A 497 8.69 -4.96 -24.42
C ILE A 497 9.46 -5.96 -25.28
N GLY A 498 10.36 -5.45 -26.13
CA GLY A 498 11.27 -6.29 -26.92
C GLY A 498 12.35 -6.96 -26.05
N GLY A 499 12.55 -8.26 -26.25
CA GLY A 499 13.79 -9.04 -26.04
C GLY A 499 14.53 -8.95 -24.69
N LEU A 500 14.40 -10.01 -23.89
CA LEU A 500 14.99 -10.27 -22.56
C LEU A 500 16.49 -10.02 -22.34
N SER A 501 16.82 -9.65 -21.10
CA SER A 501 18.16 -9.68 -20.49
C SER A 501 18.60 -11.07 -20.01
N ASP A 502 17.70 -11.95 -19.55
CA ASP A 502 17.92 -13.42 -19.39
C ASP A 502 16.58 -14.14 -19.04
N PRO A 503 16.08 -15.10 -19.84
CA PRO A 503 14.92 -15.92 -19.48
C PRO A 503 15.13 -16.88 -18.32
N ASN A 504 16.36 -17.08 -17.82
CA ASN A 504 16.68 -18.03 -16.75
C ASN A 504 16.84 -17.40 -15.35
N SER A 505 16.23 -16.24 -15.11
CA SER A 505 16.48 -15.47 -13.88
C SER A 505 15.73 -15.98 -12.64
N LEU A 506 14.65 -16.76 -12.80
CA LEU A 506 13.82 -17.23 -11.69
C LEU A 506 14.48 -18.41 -10.95
N VAL A 507 14.59 -18.33 -9.63
CA VAL A 507 15.14 -19.39 -8.79
C VAL A 507 14.24 -19.69 -7.60
N LEU A 508 14.19 -20.98 -7.23
CA LEU A 508 13.62 -21.40 -5.95
C LEU A 508 14.62 -21.07 -4.84
N VAL A 509 14.22 -20.24 -3.88
CA VAL A 509 15.06 -19.83 -2.75
C VAL A 509 14.92 -20.83 -1.61
N SER A 510 13.68 -21.17 -1.27
CA SER A 510 13.37 -22.12 -0.20
C SER A 510 12.00 -22.75 -0.41
N SER A 511 11.79 -23.86 0.29
CA SER A 511 10.48 -24.52 0.39
C SER A 511 10.28 -24.98 1.82
N ASP A 512 9.04 -24.89 2.27
CA ASP A 512 8.61 -25.16 3.63
C ASP A 512 7.33 -26.04 3.60
N TYR A 513 6.70 -26.30 4.75
CA TYR A 513 5.49 -27.09 4.88
C TYR A 513 4.31 -26.50 4.12
N THR A 514 4.18 -25.16 4.08
CA THR A 514 3.00 -24.49 3.49
C THR A 514 3.37 -23.33 2.58
N SER A 515 4.64 -23.20 2.23
CA SER A 515 5.12 -22.09 1.44
C SER A 515 6.33 -22.42 0.59
N VAL A 516 6.47 -21.70 -0.50
CA VAL A 516 7.66 -21.71 -1.37
C VAL A 516 8.08 -20.27 -1.63
N THR A 517 9.37 -20.00 -1.50
CA THR A 517 9.93 -18.67 -1.77
C THR A 517 10.71 -18.73 -3.06
N ILE A 518 10.45 -17.78 -3.95
CA ILE A 518 11.13 -17.61 -5.22
C ILE A 518 11.79 -16.24 -5.29
N SER A 519 12.86 -16.11 -6.06
CA SER A 519 13.47 -14.82 -6.40
C SER A 519 13.91 -14.79 -7.85
N TRP A 520 14.06 -13.58 -8.38
CA TRP A 520 14.47 -13.39 -9.75
C TRP A 520 15.37 -12.17 -9.89
N THR A 521 16.09 -12.11 -11.00
CA THR A 521 16.78 -10.88 -11.40
C THR A 521 15.76 -9.90 -11.97
N PRO A 522 15.67 -8.66 -11.47
CA PRO A 522 14.75 -7.65 -12.00
C PRO A 522 14.95 -7.43 -13.50
N TRP A 523 13.86 -7.14 -14.20
CA TRP A 523 13.89 -6.76 -15.61
C TRP A 523 13.92 -5.23 -15.72
N ASP A 524 14.89 -4.68 -16.46
CA ASP A 524 15.19 -3.22 -16.56
C ASP A 524 13.98 -2.32 -16.89
N VAL A 525 12.91 -2.89 -17.46
CA VAL A 525 11.75 -2.19 -18.00
C VAL A 525 10.43 -2.75 -17.46
N ALA A 526 10.47 -3.67 -16.49
CA ALA A 526 9.26 -4.16 -15.84
C ALA A 526 8.64 -3.05 -15.00
N LEU A 527 7.31 -2.92 -15.08
CA LEU A 527 6.50 -2.04 -14.23
C LEU A 527 5.84 -2.82 -13.08
N GLY A 528 6.18 -4.10 -12.96
CA GLY A 528 5.74 -5.02 -11.93
C GLY A 528 5.98 -6.46 -12.37
N TYR A 529 5.56 -7.41 -11.55
CA TYR A 529 5.68 -8.84 -11.79
C TYR A 529 4.40 -9.54 -11.39
N ALA A 530 3.87 -10.41 -12.25
CA ALA A 530 2.80 -11.33 -11.90
C ALA A 530 3.36 -12.72 -11.69
N VAL A 531 2.97 -13.34 -10.59
CA VAL A 531 3.38 -14.70 -10.23
C VAL A 531 2.23 -15.65 -10.55
N TYR A 532 2.54 -16.72 -11.28
CA TYR A 532 1.59 -17.78 -11.60
C TYR A 532 2.03 -19.10 -10.98
N VAL A 533 1.04 -19.86 -10.51
CA VAL A 533 1.19 -21.27 -10.14
C VAL A 533 0.31 -22.09 -11.08
N GLY A 534 0.93 -22.92 -11.91
CA GLY A 534 0.25 -23.56 -13.04
C GLY A 534 -0.32 -22.51 -13.99
N ASN A 535 -1.65 -22.44 -14.11
CA ASN A 535 -2.34 -21.42 -14.91
C ASN A 535 -3.03 -20.34 -14.06
N GLU A 536 -2.86 -20.40 -12.74
CA GLU A 536 -3.54 -19.52 -11.80
C GLU A 536 -2.67 -18.32 -11.47
N PHE A 537 -3.23 -17.13 -11.57
CA PHE A 537 -2.60 -15.88 -11.14
C PHE A 537 -2.76 -15.74 -9.63
N ILE A 538 -1.63 -15.74 -8.91
CA ILE A 538 -1.63 -15.82 -7.44
C ILE A 538 -1.34 -14.46 -6.79
N MET A 539 -0.50 -13.63 -7.40
CA MET A 539 -0.11 -12.34 -6.83
C MET A 539 0.58 -11.45 -7.85
N GLU A 540 0.67 -10.17 -7.52
CA GLU A 540 1.34 -9.15 -8.30
C GLU A 540 2.25 -8.28 -7.42
N LEU A 541 3.45 -7.97 -7.91
CA LEU A 541 4.44 -7.23 -7.13
C LEU A 541 4.96 -6.02 -7.91
N PRO A 542 5.21 -4.88 -7.25
CA PRO A 542 5.84 -3.72 -7.88
C PRO A 542 7.26 -4.05 -8.36
N PRO A 543 7.81 -3.25 -9.30
CA PRO A 543 9.08 -3.56 -9.95
C PRO A 543 10.29 -3.45 -9.01
N SER A 544 10.11 -2.77 -7.87
CA SER A 544 11.07 -2.69 -6.77
C SER A 544 11.24 -4.01 -6.00
N LEU A 545 10.31 -4.96 -6.13
CA LEU A 545 10.32 -6.24 -5.43
C LEU A 545 10.58 -7.39 -6.41
N ASN A 546 11.62 -8.17 -6.14
CA ASN A 546 12.10 -9.25 -7.01
C ASN A 546 12.20 -10.61 -6.31
N ARG A 547 11.38 -10.79 -5.28
CA ARG A 547 11.24 -11.99 -4.47
C ARG A 547 9.77 -12.11 -4.09
N ALA A 548 9.27 -13.32 -3.91
CA ALA A 548 7.92 -13.60 -3.45
C ALA A 548 7.89 -14.85 -2.58
N THR A 549 7.00 -14.91 -1.61
CA THR A 549 6.70 -16.13 -0.86
C THR A 549 5.25 -16.51 -1.10
N ILE A 550 5.06 -17.57 -1.87
CA ILE A 550 3.75 -18.17 -2.13
C ILE A 550 3.42 -19.03 -0.90
N GLY A 551 2.44 -18.59 -0.11
CA GLY A 551 1.99 -19.28 1.10
C GLY A 551 0.66 -19.99 0.89
N MET A 552 0.05 -20.44 2.00
CA MET A 552 -1.23 -21.18 2.01
C MET A 552 -1.25 -22.43 1.11
N LEU A 553 -0.08 -23.01 0.84
CA LEU A 553 0.03 -24.24 0.07
C LEU A 553 -0.23 -25.46 0.95
N GLU A 554 -0.85 -26.48 0.37
CA GLU A 554 -1.08 -27.75 1.07
C GLU A 554 0.27 -28.46 1.35
N PRO A 555 0.49 -28.97 2.58
CA PRO A 555 1.71 -29.72 2.90
C PRO A 555 1.90 -31.00 2.10
N GLY A 556 3.15 -31.29 1.73
CA GLY A 556 3.51 -32.49 0.97
C GLY A 556 3.08 -32.47 -0.50
N THR A 557 2.78 -31.29 -1.05
CA THR A 557 2.42 -31.10 -2.45
C THR A 557 3.68 -31.12 -3.32
N SER A 558 3.71 -31.98 -4.34
CA SER A 558 4.77 -32.01 -5.34
C SER A 558 4.37 -31.27 -6.63
N ASP A 559 5.35 -31.01 -7.49
CA ASP A 559 5.15 -30.48 -8.84
C ASP A 559 4.40 -29.14 -8.88
N ILE A 560 4.71 -28.25 -7.93
CA ILE A 560 4.22 -26.88 -7.92
C ILE A 560 5.00 -26.11 -9.00
N LEU A 561 4.36 -25.87 -10.13
CA LEU A 561 4.98 -25.23 -11.29
C LEU A 561 4.78 -23.72 -11.20
N ILE A 562 5.86 -22.97 -11.10
CA ILE A 562 5.87 -21.53 -10.87
C ILE A 562 6.51 -20.84 -12.06
N GLU A 563 5.89 -19.75 -12.51
CA GLU A 563 6.48 -18.85 -13.49
C GLU A 563 6.15 -17.39 -13.16
N ILE A 564 7.02 -16.50 -13.62
CA ILE A 564 6.87 -15.06 -13.41
C ILE A 564 6.77 -14.38 -14.76
N TRP A 565 5.81 -13.46 -14.79
CA TRP A 565 5.48 -12.67 -15.94
C TRP A 565 5.78 -11.22 -15.61
N PRO A 566 6.80 -10.59 -16.24
CA PRO A 566 6.98 -9.15 -16.08
C PRO A 566 5.71 -8.45 -16.57
N ARG A 567 5.13 -7.62 -15.72
CA ARG A 567 4.04 -6.75 -16.09
C ARG A 567 4.65 -5.55 -16.82
N ALA A 568 4.55 -5.57 -18.14
CA ALA A 568 4.11 -4.37 -18.83
C ALA A 568 2.61 -4.29 -18.63
N VAL A 569 2.04 -3.10 -18.72
CA VAL A 569 0.70 -2.88 -18.19
C VAL A 569 -0.40 -3.43 -19.16
N LEU A 570 -0.33 -4.67 -19.69
CA LEU A 570 -1.46 -5.43 -20.32
C LEU A 570 -1.20 -6.97 -20.35
N PRO A 571 -2.24 -7.82 -20.57
CA PRO A 571 -2.15 -9.27 -20.58
C PRO A 571 -1.78 -9.79 -21.98
N VAL A 572 -0.53 -9.60 -22.40
CA VAL A 572 -0.02 -10.31 -23.58
C VAL A 572 0.72 -11.55 -23.11
N ARG A 573 0.32 -12.73 -23.60
CA ARG A 573 1.13 -13.97 -23.50
C ARG A 573 2.43 -13.78 -24.27
N GLY A 574 3.41 -13.22 -23.58
CA GLY A 574 4.74 -12.94 -24.11
C GLY A 574 5.81 -13.63 -23.28
N VAL A 575 6.96 -12.97 -23.23
CA VAL A 575 8.13 -13.35 -22.47
C VAL A 575 7.78 -13.57 -20.99
N HIS A 576 8.09 -14.76 -20.48
CA HIS A 576 7.96 -15.19 -19.10
C HIS A 576 9.30 -15.80 -18.67
N SER A 577 9.48 -15.96 -17.36
CA SER A 577 10.61 -16.73 -16.85
C SER A 577 10.55 -18.18 -17.35
N GLN A 578 11.65 -18.91 -17.19
CA GLN A 578 11.57 -20.36 -17.17
C GLN A 578 10.61 -20.83 -16.06
N LEU A 579 10.06 -22.01 -16.28
CA LEU A 579 9.26 -22.71 -15.27
C LEU A 579 10.18 -23.24 -14.16
N VAL A 580 9.86 -22.94 -12.90
CA VAL A 580 10.52 -23.52 -11.73
C VAL A 580 9.55 -24.49 -11.06
N SER A 581 10.00 -25.72 -10.85
CA SER A 581 9.24 -26.71 -10.07
C SER A 581 9.65 -26.63 -8.60
N ALA A 582 8.66 -26.62 -7.71
CA ALA A 582 8.83 -26.63 -6.27
C ALA A 582 7.99 -27.73 -5.62
N SER A 583 8.22 -27.99 -4.34
CA SER A 583 7.43 -28.94 -3.55
C SER A 583 7.39 -28.49 -2.09
N THR A 584 6.28 -28.73 -1.41
CA THR A 584 6.16 -28.44 0.03
C THR A 584 6.52 -29.67 0.87
N THR A 585 7.03 -29.43 2.08
CA THR A 585 7.39 -30.50 3.02
C THR A 585 6.13 -31.16 3.57
N SER A 586 6.10 -32.49 3.64
CA SER A 586 5.00 -33.22 4.31
C SER A 586 5.01 -32.97 5.81
N LEU A 587 3.84 -32.86 6.42
CA LEU A 587 3.74 -32.72 7.88
C LEU A 587 4.37 -33.93 8.61
N PRO A 588 4.99 -33.72 9.78
CA PRO A 588 5.37 -34.81 10.68
C PRO A 588 4.15 -35.65 11.10
N GLU A 589 4.36 -36.92 11.49
CA GLU A 589 3.29 -37.80 12.00
C GLU A 589 2.58 -37.22 13.25
N SER A 590 3.31 -36.40 14.02
CA SER A 590 2.76 -35.68 15.18
C SER A 590 1.68 -34.67 14.79
N GLY A 591 1.70 -34.18 13.55
CA GLY A 591 0.80 -33.16 13.02
C GLY A 591 1.47 -31.78 12.95
N THR A 592 0.67 -30.72 13.05
CA THR A 592 1.14 -29.33 12.90
C THR A 592 1.79 -28.77 14.16
N ILE A 593 1.57 -29.39 15.32
CA ILE A 593 2.07 -28.93 16.62
C ILE A 593 2.70 -30.13 17.35
N SER A 594 3.92 -29.98 17.87
CA SER A 594 4.64 -31.08 18.53
C SER A 594 5.79 -30.60 19.44
N ASN A 595 6.63 -31.54 19.90
CA ASN A 595 7.85 -31.28 20.67
C ASN A 595 7.65 -30.40 21.92
N GLY A 596 6.60 -30.71 22.68
CA GLY A 596 6.30 -30.03 23.94
C GLY A 596 7.39 -30.20 24.99
N VAL A 597 7.88 -29.08 25.52
CA VAL A 597 8.84 -29.07 26.64
C VAL A 597 8.38 -28.08 27.69
N GLN A 598 8.30 -28.53 28.94
CA GLN A 598 8.07 -27.68 30.10
C GLN A 598 9.33 -27.65 31.00
N THR A 599 9.75 -26.46 31.39
CA THR A 599 10.82 -26.27 32.39
C THR A 599 10.38 -25.30 33.50
N VAL A 600 10.75 -25.61 34.74
CA VAL A 600 10.41 -24.80 35.93
C VAL A 600 11.69 -24.30 36.57
N ASP A 601 11.88 -22.98 36.64
CA ASP A 601 12.95 -22.37 37.42
C ASP A 601 12.48 -22.14 38.86
N MET A 602 12.86 -23.06 39.75
CA MET A 602 12.51 -23.02 41.17
C MET A 602 13.04 -21.79 41.92
N LYS A 603 14.03 -21.06 41.38
CA LYS A 603 14.57 -19.85 42.02
C LYS A 603 13.77 -18.61 41.65
N SER A 604 13.40 -18.47 40.39
CA SER A 604 12.65 -17.30 39.88
C SER A 604 11.14 -17.49 39.91
N GLY A 605 10.66 -18.73 40.07
CA GLY A 605 9.24 -19.10 39.99
C GLY A 605 8.68 -19.02 38.57
N LEU A 606 9.52 -18.90 37.55
CA LEU A 606 9.11 -18.86 36.15
C LEU A 606 8.95 -20.26 35.59
N ILE A 607 7.90 -20.44 34.78
CA ILE A 607 7.67 -21.65 33.99
C ILE A 607 7.86 -21.28 32.52
N THR A 608 8.65 -22.08 31.81
CA THR A 608 8.83 -21.95 30.37
C THR A 608 8.22 -23.15 29.66
N PHE A 609 7.31 -22.87 28.72
CA PHE A 609 6.70 -23.83 27.81
C PHE A 609 7.27 -23.63 26.42
N GLN A 610 7.50 -24.73 25.70
CA GLN A 610 7.99 -24.70 24.34
C GLN A 610 7.23 -25.71 23.50
N ALA A 611 6.85 -25.34 22.27
CA ALA A 611 6.27 -26.26 21.30
C ALA A 611 6.67 -25.84 19.89
N ASP A 612 6.85 -26.82 19.00
CA ASP A 612 7.06 -26.57 17.59
C ASP A 612 5.72 -26.49 16.87
N VAL A 613 5.53 -25.42 16.09
CA VAL A 613 4.35 -25.15 15.27
C VAL A 613 4.82 -24.96 13.83
N VAL A 614 4.51 -25.91 12.95
CA VAL A 614 5.12 -26.01 11.61
C VAL A 614 4.27 -25.41 10.48
N VAL A 615 3.09 -24.89 10.80
CA VAL A 615 2.22 -24.17 9.86
C VAL A 615 1.81 -22.82 10.44
N PRO A 616 1.60 -21.80 9.61
CA PRO A 616 1.18 -20.48 10.08
C PRO A 616 -0.26 -20.51 10.57
N TYR A 617 -0.49 -20.05 11.79
CA TYR A 617 -1.83 -19.80 12.35
C TYR A 617 -2.06 -18.31 12.56
N ALA A 618 -3.33 -17.87 12.62
CA ALA A 618 -3.65 -16.53 13.10
C ALA A 618 -3.35 -16.40 14.60
N PHE A 619 -3.66 -17.45 15.36
CA PHE A 619 -3.42 -17.54 16.79
C PHE A 619 -2.69 -18.84 17.13
N VAL A 620 -1.65 -18.71 17.96
CA VAL A 620 -1.01 -19.81 18.66
C VAL A 620 -1.15 -19.54 20.16
N ARG A 621 -2.02 -20.30 20.82
CA ARG A 621 -2.41 -20.09 22.21
C ARG A 621 -1.89 -21.20 23.11
N LEU A 622 -1.46 -20.82 24.31
CA LEU A 622 -1.10 -21.75 25.37
C LEU A 622 -2.22 -21.78 26.41
N PHE A 623 -2.78 -22.95 26.66
CA PHE A 623 -3.78 -23.19 27.70
C PHE A 623 -3.16 -23.98 28.85
N ILE A 624 -3.48 -23.59 30.09
CA ILE A 624 -2.84 -24.15 31.28
C ILE A 624 -3.90 -24.50 32.32
N ARG A 625 -3.77 -25.67 32.93
CA ARG A 625 -4.61 -26.14 34.02
C ARG A 625 -3.84 -26.10 35.34
N SER A 626 -4.44 -25.48 36.35
CA SER A 626 -3.98 -25.48 37.73
C SER A 626 -4.53 -26.69 38.48
N GLY A 627 -3.63 -27.55 38.96
CA GLY A 627 -3.98 -28.81 39.63
C GLY A 627 -3.69 -30.03 38.74
N GLY A 628 -2.99 -31.02 39.30
CA GLY A 628 -2.57 -32.23 38.57
C GLY A 628 -3.74 -33.09 38.06
N GLU A 629 -3.41 -34.17 37.35
CA GLU A 629 -4.24 -35.02 36.46
C GLU A 629 -5.64 -35.47 36.93
N PHE A 630 -6.08 -35.22 38.17
CA PHE A 630 -7.32 -35.76 38.72
C PHE A 630 -8.11 -34.76 39.59
N ALA A 631 -8.69 -33.71 38.98
CA ALA A 631 -9.84 -33.06 39.59
C ALA A 631 -11.08 -33.95 39.40
N THR A 632 -11.84 -34.21 40.46
CA THR A 632 -13.06 -35.02 40.41
C THR A 632 -14.09 -34.44 39.43
N GLU A 633 -14.80 -35.30 38.68
CA GLU A 633 -15.79 -34.96 37.64
C GLU A 633 -16.82 -33.88 38.02
N THR A 634 -17.06 -33.64 39.31
CA THR A 634 -18.09 -32.73 39.83
C THR A 634 -17.63 -31.27 40.04
N GLN A 635 -16.37 -30.91 39.75
CA GLN A 635 -15.84 -29.55 40.02
C GLN A 635 -14.87 -28.98 38.95
N ASP A 636 -14.87 -29.53 37.73
CA ASP A 636 -13.94 -29.10 36.68
C ASP A 636 -14.51 -27.90 35.89
N TYR A 637 -14.29 -26.69 36.42
CA TYR A 637 -14.63 -25.40 35.78
C TYR A 637 -13.45 -24.91 34.94
N GLY A 638 -13.71 -24.36 33.77
CA GLY A 638 -12.66 -23.83 32.90
C GLY A 638 -13.04 -23.81 31.43
N TRP A 639 -12.12 -23.36 30.58
CA TRP A 639 -12.31 -23.35 29.14
C TRP A 639 -12.15 -24.77 28.56
N PRO A 640 -13.14 -25.27 27.80
CA PRO A 640 -13.05 -26.59 27.17
C PRO A 640 -12.20 -26.56 25.90
N LEU A 641 -11.25 -27.50 25.79
CA LEU A 641 -10.61 -27.86 24.53
C LEU A 641 -10.95 -29.30 24.16
N VAL A 642 -11.32 -29.52 22.90
CA VAL A 642 -11.62 -30.84 22.36
C VAL A 642 -10.35 -31.41 21.72
N PHE A 643 -9.98 -32.62 22.12
CA PHE A 643 -8.82 -33.34 21.61
C PHE A 643 -9.26 -34.63 20.91
N LYS A 644 -8.61 -34.94 19.80
CA LYS A 644 -8.76 -36.24 19.13
C LYS A 644 -8.00 -37.31 19.92
N ASP A 645 -8.69 -38.35 20.37
CA ASP A 645 -8.08 -39.50 21.03
C ASP A 645 -7.46 -40.43 19.99
N LYS A 646 -6.17 -40.25 19.72
CA LYS A 646 -5.39 -41.14 18.85
C LYS A 646 -5.29 -42.58 19.38
N ARG A 647 -5.66 -42.86 20.64
CA ARG A 647 -5.65 -44.20 21.26
C ARG A 647 -6.98 -44.94 21.13
N ALA A 648 -8.06 -44.23 20.79
CA ALA A 648 -9.37 -44.83 20.60
C ALA A 648 -9.48 -45.49 19.21
N PRO A 649 -9.79 -46.80 19.12
CA PRO A 649 -9.83 -47.54 17.84
C PRO A 649 -10.83 -47.00 16.80
N TRP A 650 -11.77 -46.16 17.23
CA TRP A 650 -12.86 -45.61 16.40
C TRP A 650 -12.84 -44.08 16.31
N GLY A 651 -11.77 -43.43 16.74
CA GLY A 651 -11.65 -41.96 16.71
C GLY A 651 -12.52 -41.26 17.77
N GLY A 652 -12.24 -41.53 19.04
CA GLY A 652 -12.90 -40.84 20.16
C GLY A 652 -12.42 -39.40 20.30
N GLU A 653 -13.23 -38.56 20.93
CA GLU A 653 -12.83 -37.23 21.38
C GLU A 653 -12.90 -37.17 22.90
N TRP A 654 -12.01 -36.40 23.51
CA TRP A 654 -12.08 -36.08 24.93
C TRP A 654 -11.90 -34.59 25.15
N VAL A 655 -12.45 -34.07 26.24
CA VAL A 655 -12.44 -32.64 26.55
C VAL A 655 -11.46 -32.37 27.70
N GLY A 656 -10.45 -31.53 27.45
CA GLY A 656 -9.62 -30.92 28.50
C GLY A 656 -10.24 -29.62 28.98
N VAL A 657 -9.99 -29.26 30.23
CA VAL A 657 -10.54 -28.07 30.89
C VAL A 657 -9.38 -27.27 31.46
N TYR A 658 -9.29 -25.99 31.10
CA TYR A 658 -8.13 -25.14 31.36
C TYR A 658 -8.53 -23.85 32.07
N ASP A 659 -7.71 -23.45 33.04
CA ASP A 659 -7.98 -22.30 33.92
C ASP A 659 -7.35 -21.01 33.39
N TYR A 660 -6.27 -21.13 32.62
CA TYR A 660 -5.49 -20.01 32.13
C TYR A 660 -5.24 -20.10 30.63
N LEU A 661 -5.12 -18.94 30.01
CA LEU A 661 -4.77 -18.73 28.62
C LEU A 661 -3.58 -17.77 28.55
N VAL A 662 -2.60 -18.08 27.71
CA VAL A 662 -1.66 -17.10 27.19
C VAL A 662 -2.00 -16.90 25.72
N GLU A 663 -2.31 -15.66 25.39
CA GLU A 663 -2.54 -15.19 24.03
C GLU A 663 -1.74 -13.92 23.80
N GLY A 664 -1.16 -13.79 22.61
CA GLY A 664 -0.44 -12.61 22.19
C GLY A 664 0.66 -12.90 21.18
N ASN A 665 1.60 -11.97 21.10
CA ASN A 665 2.80 -12.04 20.29
C ASN A 665 4.00 -11.47 21.07
N ASP A 666 5.13 -11.31 20.39
CA ASP A 666 6.39 -10.83 20.97
C ASP A 666 6.31 -9.42 21.62
N PHE A 667 5.25 -8.65 21.36
CA PHE A 667 5.07 -7.27 21.83
C PHE A 667 3.99 -7.14 22.89
N TYR A 668 2.87 -7.82 22.71
CA TYR A 668 1.79 -7.88 23.67
C TYR A 668 1.41 -9.33 23.88
N SER A 669 1.68 -9.84 25.07
CA SER A 669 1.24 -11.17 25.48
C SER A 669 1.01 -11.18 26.99
N SER A 670 -0.14 -11.72 27.37
CA SER A 670 -0.64 -11.69 28.75
C SER A 670 -1.14 -13.07 29.15
N LEU A 671 -0.97 -13.37 30.44
CA LEU A 671 -1.65 -14.48 31.10
C LEU A 671 -3.04 -14.00 31.49
N TYR A 672 -4.05 -14.75 31.08
CA TYR A 672 -5.43 -14.54 31.43
C TYR A 672 -5.95 -15.70 32.26
N LYS A 673 -6.86 -15.40 33.18
CA LYS A 673 -7.62 -16.38 33.97
C LYS A 673 -9.04 -16.48 33.45
N TYR A 674 -9.55 -17.70 33.30
CA TYR A 674 -10.92 -17.94 32.89
C TYR A 674 -11.89 -17.40 33.94
N THR A 675 -12.89 -16.64 33.50
CA THR A 675 -13.91 -16.05 34.37
C THR A 675 -15.33 -16.52 34.06
N GLY A 676 -15.49 -17.37 33.04
CA GLY A 676 -16.77 -18.00 32.75
C GLY A 676 -17.15 -19.07 33.77
N ASP A 677 -18.37 -19.58 33.65
CA ASP A 677 -18.98 -20.55 34.56
C ASP A 677 -19.12 -21.95 33.94
N TRP A 678 -18.53 -22.16 32.76
CA TRP A 678 -18.59 -23.44 32.07
C TRP A 678 -17.93 -24.54 32.90
N LYS A 679 -18.58 -25.71 32.91
CA LYS A 679 -18.12 -26.90 33.63
C LYS A 679 -18.20 -28.14 32.74
N ARG A 680 -17.32 -29.10 33.00
CA ARG A 680 -17.26 -30.39 32.29
C ARG A 680 -18.65 -31.06 32.25
N GLY A 681 -19.07 -31.46 31.05
CA GLY A 681 -20.36 -32.10 30.80
C GLY A 681 -21.52 -31.13 30.59
N SER A 682 -21.30 -29.81 30.64
CA SER A 682 -22.28 -28.84 30.19
C SER A 682 -22.60 -29.04 28.70
N ARG A 683 -23.87 -28.81 28.34
CA ARG A 683 -24.33 -28.78 26.93
C ARG A 683 -24.31 -27.38 26.33
N ASP A 684 -24.16 -26.37 27.20
CA ASP A 684 -24.09 -24.99 26.79
C ASP A 684 -22.67 -24.66 26.30
N ASN A 685 -22.58 -23.71 25.37
CA ASN A 685 -21.29 -23.23 24.90
C ASN A 685 -20.57 -22.47 26.01
N ALA A 686 -19.26 -22.66 26.14
CA ALA A 686 -18.45 -21.88 27.05
C ALA A 686 -18.39 -20.42 26.58
N ALA A 687 -18.67 -19.48 27.47
CA ALA A 687 -18.46 -18.07 27.19
C ALA A 687 -16.95 -17.79 27.11
N TRP A 688 -16.50 -17.12 26.03
CA TRP A 688 -15.12 -16.66 25.89
C TRP A 688 -14.88 -15.49 26.85
N SER A 689 -14.60 -15.81 28.11
CA SER A 689 -14.53 -14.85 29.21
C SER A 689 -13.21 -15.02 29.96
N TRP A 690 -12.37 -14.00 29.85
CA TRP A 690 -10.98 -14.03 30.32
C TRP A 690 -10.65 -12.71 31.01
N ALA A 691 -10.04 -12.77 32.19
CA ALA A 691 -9.54 -11.59 32.90
C ALA A 691 -8.00 -11.57 32.87
N PRO A 692 -7.38 -10.41 32.58
CA PRO A 692 -5.92 -10.30 32.61
C PRO A 692 -5.41 -10.53 34.04
N GLU A 693 -4.42 -11.42 34.17
CA GLU A 693 -3.82 -11.81 35.45
C GLU A 693 -2.40 -11.24 35.57
N SER A 694 -1.57 -11.43 34.55
CA SER A 694 -0.18 -10.93 34.53
C SER A 694 0.38 -10.86 33.11
N VAL A 695 1.61 -10.35 32.96
CA VAL A 695 2.33 -10.38 31.66
C VAL A 695 2.92 -11.76 31.44
N ALA A 696 2.82 -12.28 30.22
CA ALA A 696 3.39 -13.55 29.80
C ALA A 696 4.20 -13.33 28.54
N LYS A 697 5.53 -13.50 28.57
CA LYS A 697 6.33 -13.27 27.37
C LYS A 697 6.15 -14.44 26.41
N GLN A 698 5.77 -14.15 25.17
CA GLN A 698 5.80 -15.10 24.06
C GLN A 698 6.93 -14.69 23.11
N THR A 699 7.67 -15.66 22.55
CA THR A 699 8.66 -15.45 21.48
C THR A 699 8.65 -16.62 20.52
N GLN A 700 9.07 -16.39 19.28
CA GLN A 700 9.21 -17.43 18.27
C GLN A 700 10.65 -17.48 17.73
N SER A 701 11.20 -18.68 17.57
CA SER A 701 12.47 -18.93 16.87
C SER A 701 12.31 -20.10 15.90
N GLY A 702 12.27 -19.81 14.59
CA GLY A 702 11.86 -20.80 13.59
C GLY A 702 10.44 -21.29 13.87
N TYR A 703 10.25 -22.60 13.97
CA TYR A 703 8.96 -23.20 14.35
C TYR A 703 8.72 -23.22 15.87
N THR A 704 9.73 -22.97 16.69
CA THR A 704 9.62 -23.14 18.13
C THR A 704 9.03 -21.89 18.77
N TYR A 705 7.83 -22.04 19.31
CA TYR A 705 7.19 -21.06 20.18
C TYR A 705 7.62 -21.28 21.62
N ILE A 706 7.90 -20.18 22.33
CA ILE A 706 8.36 -20.18 23.71
C ILE A 706 7.48 -19.22 24.50
N TRP A 707 6.86 -19.72 25.57
CA TRP A 707 6.12 -18.91 26.53
C TRP A 707 6.82 -18.95 27.88
N THR A 708 7.14 -17.78 28.43
CA THR A 708 7.70 -17.64 29.77
C THR A 708 6.70 -16.91 30.66
N ILE A 709 6.21 -17.62 31.67
CA ILE A 709 5.12 -17.13 32.53
C ILE A 709 5.50 -17.17 34.00
N ARG A 710 4.80 -16.34 34.78
CA ARG A 710 4.77 -16.42 36.24
C ARG A 710 3.35 -16.79 36.68
N MET A 711 3.18 -17.98 37.23
CA MET A 711 1.88 -18.42 37.75
C MET A 711 1.60 -17.78 39.12
N PRO A 712 0.35 -17.34 39.40
CA PRO A 712 -0.04 -16.81 40.71
C PRO A 712 0.17 -17.82 41.84
N ASP A 713 -0.16 -19.08 41.58
CA ASP A 713 0.00 -20.22 42.49
C ASP A 713 1.15 -21.09 41.97
N ALA A 714 2.39 -20.79 42.35
CA ALA A 714 3.58 -21.50 41.88
C ALA A 714 3.48 -23.02 42.19
N PRO A 715 3.25 -23.88 41.20
CA PRO A 715 3.07 -25.30 41.46
C PRO A 715 4.44 -25.91 41.77
N SER A 716 4.49 -26.81 42.77
CA SER A 716 5.72 -27.52 43.16
C SER A 716 6.11 -28.64 42.17
N THR A 717 5.25 -28.92 41.19
CA THR A 717 5.39 -29.91 40.11
C THR A 717 4.92 -29.28 38.79
N GLY A 718 5.21 -29.91 37.64
CA GLY A 718 4.69 -29.46 36.34
C GLY A 718 3.16 -29.32 36.31
N VAL A 719 2.62 -28.64 35.29
CA VAL A 719 1.18 -28.38 35.11
C VAL A 719 0.72 -29.05 33.82
N SER A 720 -0.55 -29.44 33.73
CA SER A 720 -1.12 -29.86 32.45
C SER A 720 -1.32 -28.64 31.57
N TRP A 721 -0.94 -28.75 30.30
CA TRP A 721 -1.00 -27.65 29.36
C TRP A 721 -1.25 -28.15 27.94
N ALA A 722 -1.80 -27.28 27.11
CA ALA A 722 -2.08 -27.55 25.71
C ALA A 722 -1.74 -26.34 24.85
N VAL A 723 -1.44 -26.62 23.58
CA VAL A 723 -1.28 -25.58 22.56
C VAL A 723 -2.40 -25.72 21.54
N GLN A 724 -2.99 -24.58 21.19
CA GLN A 724 -3.97 -24.47 20.11
C GLN A 724 -3.39 -23.61 18.98
N GLY A 725 -3.45 -24.14 17.76
CA GLY A 725 -3.35 -23.35 16.54
C GLY A 725 -4.75 -23.10 15.95
N GLN A 726 -5.08 -21.85 15.61
CA GLN A 726 -6.36 -21.49 15.00
C GLN A 726 -6.20 -20.40 13.93
N GLY A 727 -6.94 -20.52 12.81
CA GLY A 727 -6.95 -19.57 11.69
C GLY A 727 -5.90 -19.90 10.63
N TYR A 728 -6.22 -19.69 9.34
CA TYR A 728 -5.38 -20.00 8.16
C TYR A 728 -4.96 -21.47 7.96
N ALA A 729 -5.13 -22.33 8.95
CA ALA A 729 -5.02 -23.78 8.88
C ALA A 729 -6.11 -24.44 9.75
N PRO A 730 -6.42 -25.75 9.55
CA PRO A 730 -7.37 -26.45 10.38
C PRO A 730 -7.03 -26.34 11.87
N ILE A 731 -8.04 -26.12 12.73
CA ILE A 731 -7.81 -26.02 14.17
C ILE A 731 -7.07 -27.26 14.71
N SER A 732 -6.03 -27.02 15.50
CA SER A 732 -5.21 -28.08 16.09
C SER A 732 -5.04 -27.84 17.58
N ASN A 733 -5.67 -28.68 18.40
CA ASN A 733 -5.46 -28.73 19.85
C ASN A 733 -4.56 -29.91 20.19
N ILE A 734 -3.40 -29.66 20.82
CA ILE A 734 -2.48 -30.71 21.29
C ILE A 734 -2.18 -30.50 22.76
N GLU A 735 -2.45 -31.51 23.59
CA GLU A 735 -1.99 -31.58 24.98
C GLU A 735 -0.57 -32.16 25.00
N LEU A 736 0.35 -31.55 25.76
CA LEU A 736 1.80 -31.77 25.66
C LEU A 736 2.49 -32.08 27.00
#